data_AF-A0A7J5VCN9-F1
#
_entry.id   AF-A0A7J5VCN9-F1
#
_cell.length_a   1.000
_cell.length_b   1.000
_cell.length_c   1.000
_cell.angle_alpha   90.00
_cell.angle_beta   90.00
_cell.angle_gamma   90.00
#
_symmetry.space_group_name_H-M   'P 1'
#
loop_
_entity.id
_entity.type
_entity.pdbx_description
1 polymer ?
#
loop_
_entity_poly.entity_id
_entity_poly.type
_entity_poly.pdbx_seq_one_letter_code
_entity_poly.pdbx_strand_id
1 'polypeptide(L)'
;MKPSVYKLGRFLLWSATDEKQAANAWPAGADTGKSAGRPSSFFSKISSDYLLVLDSTTDVSCDQQSLRRLLAIARDTGAGIIYSDFLRRDGDDISAHPLNDHQEGSIRDDFSFGYFFIISAAAIKTVLQKYGMPPHDASTALYDLRLKISIDHALIHVPEFLYTVSAKKIKPAKSSGRQTEEQFAYVAEENFVRQQKMEKIATNYLKQIGAHLPARTKRTDKEPEAFQWKASIVIPVLNRKKTITDALTSALGQQTDFPFNILVVDNHSTDGTTNILKRFAAKYPHIQHIIPSRHDLGIGGCWNEAICSPHCGRYIIQLDSDDLYSSPQTLQKIVTTLRRGQYAMVVGSYTLVDEKLKSIPPGLIDHREWTPQNGHNNLLRVNGMGAPRAFDAAVIRQIGFPNVSYGEDYAVALRLTREYAIGRIYESLYLCRRWRDNTDAGLSEEKQNHNDYYKDKLRTIEIQTRQQINEKEKSTQNINDKNHKECRHSRAGGNPEFLNTGFRVALRLPGMTNEAVTAPPQTADRQTGSSASLAPNQIFAEFPGKDDKTLPQICHNFFKSQKKSWPALASACRDLTGTKIRKLSCGNYSITLQYNPARALSSGAAVDAKSIKKRPCFLCRGNLPPGQHGILYRNRYLILCNPAPIFDRHFTVVTLKHQPQDIMASLSWLLQIAKDASPDYTVLYNGPACGASAPDHLHFQMIPSDTLPFLKELNELPPIKVGATVQIFAGKGFDRAVVVLASEDTEALKEQFIHLLKSAQEVFTINDEPPVNVFCDHDKGCLRLTVFLRRKHRPDAYYAESEDRIFVSPGAIDIAGVIITPLLKDFEKLNCDTMRKIYQEVSPDEETLEKIISSIRTC
;
A
#
# COMPACT_ATOMS: atom_id res chain seq x y z
N MET A 1 13.36 5.89 37.63
CA MET A 1 13.57 7.26 37.10
C MET A 1 12.99 8.29 38.08
N LYS A 2 13.48 9.54 38.14
CA LYS A 2 12.81 10.63 38.88
C LYS A 2 11.46 10.97 38.20
N PRO A 3 10.44 11.49 38.91
CA PRO A 3 9.20 11.92 38.28
C PRO A 3 9.51 12.99 37.22
N SER A 4 9.24 12.65 35.97
CA SER A 4 9.50 13.49 34.79
C SER A 4 8.56 13.05 33.68
N VAL A 5 8.16 14.00 32.84
CA VAL A 5 7.30 13.74 31.68
C VAL A 5 8.17 13.34 30.49
N TYR A 6 7.85 12.21 29.88
CA TYR A 6 8.55 11.68 28.72
C TYR A 6 7.65 11.65 27.49
N LYS A 7 8.18 11.94 26.32
CA LYS A 7 7.46 11.84 25.04
C LYS A 7 7.82 10.52 24.35
N LEU A 8 6.82 9.72 24.01
CA LEU A 8 6.94 8.49 23.23
C LEU A 8 5.93 8.50 22.08
N GLY A 9 6.39 8.87 20.87
CA GLY A 9 5.51 9.07 19.72
C GLY A 9 4.52 10.21 20.00
N ARG A 10 3.22 9.94 19.78
CA ARG A 10 2.15 10.90 20.09
C ARG A 10 1.80 10.99 21.58
N PHE A 11 2.39 10.16 22.44
CA PHE A 11 1.98 10.07 23.84
C PHE A 11 2.96 10.75 24.78
N LEU A 12 2.42 11.41 25.80
CA LEU A 12 3.15 11.81 27.00
C LEU A 12 3.01 10.70 28.03
N LEU A 13 4.14 10.30 28.59
CA LEU A 13 4.28 9.21 29.56
C LEU A 13 4.84 9.78 30.86
N TRP A 14 4.18 9.49 31.98
CA TRP A 14 4.70 9.86 33.29
C TRP A 14 4.50 8.78 34.35
N SER A 15 5.50 8.64 35.20
CA SER A 15 5.57 7.65 36.27
C SER A 15 5.00 8.20 37.57
N ALA A 16 4.08 7.48 38.23
CA ALA A 16 3.56 7.82 39.55
C ALA A 16 3.48 6.58 40.47
N THR A 17 3.87 6.72 41.73
CA THR A 17 3.76 5.68 42.79
C THR A 17 2.42 5.74 43.49
N ASP A 18 1.92 6.95 43.72
CA ASP A 18 0.66 7.18 44.39
C ASP A 18 -0.06 8.37 43.78
N GLU A 19 -1.28 8.59 44.25
CA GLU A 19 -2.15 9.64 43.74
C GLU A 19 -1.67 11.05 44.10
N LYS A 20 -1.03 11.26 45.26
CA LYS A 20 -0.45 12.57 45.58
C LYS A 20 0.68 12.90 44.61
N GLN A 21 1.53 11.91 44.30
CA GLN A 21 2.59 12.07 43.30
C GLN A 21 1.99 12.26 41.90
N ALA A 22 0.94 11.52 41.53
CA ALA A 22 0.29 11.65 40.24
C ALA A 22 -0.35 13.03 40.03
N ALA A 23 -1.04 13.56 41.04
CA ALA A 23 -1.65 14.89 41.00
C ALA A 23 -0.60 16.01 40.91
N ASN A 24 0.48 15.91 41.71
CA ASN A 24 1.59 16.87 41.68
C ASN A 24 2.40 16.80 40.37
N ALA A 25 2.33 15.68 39.65
CA ALA A 25 3.03 15.45 38.39
C ALA A 25 2.13 15.63 37.14
N TRP A 26 0.85 15.99 37.31
CA TRP A 26 -0.09 16.17 36.21
C TRP A 26 0.39 17.31 35.28
N PRO A 27 0.79 17.02 34.03
CA PRO A 27 1.50 17.96 33.18
C PRO A 27 0.56 18.76 32.28
N ALA A 28 -0.60 19.19 32.79
CA ALA A 28 -1.53 20.02 32.03
C ALA A 28 -0.78 21.23 31.43
N GLY A 29 -0.74 21.32 30.10
CA GLY A 29 -0.07 22.39 29.36
C GLY A 29 1.45 22.25 29.13
N ALA A 30 2.08 21.11 29.45
CA ALA A 30 3.51 20.91 29.18
C ALA A 30 3.77 20.31 27.78
N ASP A 31 4.01 21.15 26.78
CA ASP A 31 4.39 20.72 25.41
C ASP A 31 5.82 20.15 25.30
N THR A 32 6.59 20.12 26.40
CA THR A 32 8.03 19.85 26.41
C THR A 32 8.42 18.67 27.32
N GLY A 33 7.82 17.49 27.08
CA GLY A 33 8.32 16.23 27.66
C GLY A 33 9.69 15.86 27.08
N LYS A 34 10.60 15.31 27.91
CA LYS A 34 11.89 14.80 27.43
C LYS A 34 11.66 13.59 26.52
N SER A 35 12.47 13.40 25.48
CA SER A 35 12.36 12.17 24.68
C SER A 35 12.54 10.92 25.57
N ALA A 36 11.63 9.96 25.46
CA ALA A 36 11.76 8.65 26.12
C ALA A 36 12.95 7.84 25.57
N GLY A 37 13.52 8.25 24.43
CA GLY A 37 14.57 7.51 23.74
C GLY A 37 14.06 6.16 23.23
N ARG A 38 14.85 5.09 23.40
CA ARG A 38 14.45 3.74 22.98
C ARG A 38 13.38 3.17 23.93
N PRO A 39 12.21 2.72 23.44
CA PRO A 39 11.13 2.20 24.28
C PRO A 39 11.58 1.10 25.24
N SER A 40 12.41 0.16 24.76
CA SER A 40 12.96 -0.92 25.60
C SER A 40 13.81 -0.42 26.77
N SER A 41 14.60 0.64 26.58
CA SER A 41 15.37 1.26 27.65
C SER A 41 14.48 2.07 28.59
N PHE A 42 13.43 2.69 28.05
CA PHE A 42 12.47 3.45 28.84
C PHE A 42 11.71 2.53 29.80
N PHE A 43 11.03 1.51 29.27
CA PHE A 43 10.17 0.61 30.07
C PHE A 43 10.96 -0.18 31.12
N SER A 44 12.21 -0.55 30.85
CA SER A 44 13.08 -1.26 31.83
C SER A 44 13.51 -0.40 33.02
N LYS A 45 13.45 0.93 32.92
CA LYS A 45 13.88 1.88 33.95
C LYS A 45 12.73 2.45 34.79
N ILE A 46 11.50 2.01 34.53
CA ILE A 46 10.32 2.42 35.29
C ILE A 46 10.41 1.83 36.71
N SER A 47 10.49 2.72 37.69
CA SER A 47 10.59 2.38 39.11
C SER A 47 9.35 2.75 39.91
N SER A 48 8.37 3.43 39.29
CA SER A 48 7.08 3.73 39.88
C SER A 48 6.11 2.55 39.79
N ASP A 49 4.95 2.68 40.42
CA ASP A 49 3.88 1.67 40.38
C ASP A 49 3.01 1.80 39.12
N TYR A 50 2.79 3.02 38.65
CA TYR A 50 1.95 3.32 37.50
C TYR A 50 2.70 4.16 36.45
N LEU A 51 2.30 3.98 35.20
CA LEU A 51 2.65 4.81 34.06
C LEU A 51 1.36 5.37 33.46
N LEU A 52 1.19 6.68 33.53
CA LEU A 52 0.05 7.37 32.94
C LEU A 52 0.40 7.78 31.52
N VAL A 53 -0.55 7.59 30.61
CA VAL A 53 -0.38 7.75 29.17
C VAL A 53 -1.42 8.71 28.64
N LEU A 54 -0.96 9.84 28.10
CA LEU A 54 -1.83 10.88 27.57
C LEU A 54 -1.52 11.14 26.11
N ASP A 55 -2.56 11.33 25.32
CA ASP A 55 -2.39 11.76 23.94
C ASP A 55 -2.00 13.25 23.90
N SER A 56 -0.83 13.54 23.32
CA SER A 56 -0.27 14.89 23.26
C SER A 56 -0.96 15.80 22.22
N THR A 57 -1.84 15.25 21.39
CA THR A 57 -2.56 16.00 20.35
C THR A 57 -3.74 16.80 20.89
N THR A 58 -4.17 16.50 22.12
CA THR A 58 -5.31 17.14 22.77
C THR A 58 -4.92 17.70 24.14
N ASP A 59 -5.68 18.67 24.62
CA ASP A 59 -5.61 19.09 26.02
C ASP A 59 -6.51 18.18 26.84
N VAL A 60 -5.92 17.47 27.81
CA VAL A 60 -6.62 16.55 28.70
C VAL A 60 -6.66 17.17 30.10
N SER A 61 -7.86 17.31 30.65
CA SER A 61 -8.12 17.78 32.01
C SER A 61 -8.76 16.68 32.82
N CYS A 62 -8.14 16.30 33.93
CA CYS A 62 -8.65 15.33 34.90
C CYS A 62 -8.50 15.94 36.28
N ASP A 63 -9.58 15.97 37.06
CA ASP A 63 -9.53 16.44 38.43
C ASP A 63 -8.92 15.38 39.36
N GLN A 64 -8.51 15.82 40.56
CA GLN A 64 -7.83 14.95 41.51
C GLN A 64 -8.70 13.78 41.99
N GLN A 65 -10.02 13.95 42.11
CA GLN A 65 -10.92 12.89 42.56
C GLN A 65 -11.12 11.83 41.47
N SER A 66 -11.22 12.25 40.21
CA SER A 66 -11.27 11.34 39.07
C SER A 66 -9.96 10.57 38.89
N LEU A 67 -8.81 11.23 39.07
CA LEU A 67 -7.51 10.57 39.07
C LEU A 67 -7.36 9.56 40.23
N ARG A 68 -7.81 9.94 41.44
CA ARG A 68 -7.95 9.04 42.60
C ARG A 68 -8.74 7.79 42.24
N ARG A 69 -9.89 7.99 41.61
CA ARG A 69 -10.80 6.91 41.23
C ARG A 69 -10.11 5.91 40.31
N LEU A 70 -9.46 6.37 39.24
CA LEU A 70 -8.71 5.50 38.31
C LEU A 70 -7.57 4.74 38.98
N LEU A 71 -6.77 5.41 39.80
CA LEU A 71 -5.63 4.79 40.50
C LEU A 71 -6.07 3.81 41.59
N ALA A 72 -7.16 4.10 42.31
CA ALA A 72 -7.73 3.20 43.30
C ALA A 72 -8.23 1.92 42.63
N ILE A 73 -8.97 2.03 41.52
CA ILE A 73 -9.40 0.85 40.75
C ILE A 73 -8.18 0.07 40.27
N ALA A 74 -7.13 0.73 39.77
CA ALA A 74 -5.90 0.07 39.31
C ALA A 74 -5.21 -0.75 40.39
N ARG A 75 -5.14 -0.21 41.60
CA ARG A 75 -4.59 -0.89 42.75
C ARG A 75 -5.49 -2.05 43.18
N ASP A 76 -6.78 -1.81 43.31
CA ASP A 76 -7.72 -2.73 43.94
C ASP A 76 -8.04 -3.94 43.04
N THR A 77 -7.97 -3.78 41.70
CA THR A 77 -8.19 -4.87 40.75
C THR A 77 -6.90 -5.52 40.26
N GLY A 78 -5.74 -4.87 40.42
CA GLY A 78 -4.47 -5.33 39.84
C GLY A 78 -4.45 -5.28 38.30
N ALA A 79 -5.28 -4.43 37.67
CA ALA A 79 -5.38 -4.35 36.22
C ALA A 79 -4.04 -3.94 35.55
N GLY A 80 -3.82 -4.49 34.36
CA GLY A 80 -2.66 -4.16 33.54
C GLY A 80 -2.81 -2.78 32.89
N ILE A 81 -4.00 -2.46 32.39
CA ILE A 81 -4.36 -1.13 31.86
C ILE A 81 -5.74 -0.73 32.38
N ILE A 82 -5.90 0.55 32.70
CA ILE A 82 -7.18 1.17 33.04
C ILE A 82 -7.44 2.39 32.19
N TYR A 83 -8.67 2.53 31.74
CA TYR A 83 -9.16 3.64 30.93
C TYR A 83 -10.63 3.90 31.25
N SER A 84 -11.13 5.07 30.86
CA SER A 84 -12.51 5.46 31.13
C SER A 84 -13.13 6.22 29.98
N ASP A 85 -14.46 6.33 30.02
CA ASP A 85 -15.21 7.30 29.24
C ASP A 85 -14.70 8.73 29.51
N PHE A 86 -14.98 9.62 28.57
CA PHE A 86 -14.56 11.02 28.66
C PHE A 86 -15.59 11.98 28.09
N LEU A 87 -15.48 13.24 28.52
CA LEU A 87 -16.23 14.35 27.93
C LEU A 87 -15.34 15.03 26.90
N ARG A 88 -15.91 15.41 25.76
CA ARG A 88 -15.24 16.29 24.81
C ARG A 88 -15.85 17.67 24.92
N ARG A 89 -15.00 18.69 24.97
CA ARG A 89 -15.40 20.09 24.97
C ARG A 89 -14.98 20.74 23.66
N ASP A 90 -15.96 21.15 22.86
CA ASP A 90 -15.79 21.88 21.62
C ASP A 90 -16.43 23.28 21.79
N GLY A 91 -15.63 24.25 22.24
CA GLY A 91 -16.14 25.57 22.62
C GLY A 91 -16.92 25.51 23.93
N ASP A 92 -18.18 25.93 23.91
CA ASP A 92 -19.10 25.87 25.05
C ASP A 92 -19.88 24.53 25.10
N ASP A 93 -19.85 23.75 24.01
CA ASP A 93 -20.54 22.47 23.93
C ASP A 93 -19.73 21.34 24.57
N ILE A 94 -20.42 20.48 25.33
CA ILE A 94 -19.85 19.29 25.96
C ILE A 94 -20.61 18.06 25.48
N SER A 95 -19.91 17.10 24.89
CA SER A 95 -20.45 15.80 24.46
C SER A 95 -19.86 14.66 25.27
N ALA A 96 -20.66 13.62 25.47
CA ALA A 96 -20.26 12.37 26.12
C ALA A 96 -19.67 11.39 25.10
N HIS A 97 -18.50 10.84 25.40
CA HIS A 97 -17.79 9.88 24.55
C HIS A 97 -17.59 8.57 25.30
N PRO A 98 -18.55 7.62 25.21
CA PRO A 98 -18.38 6.30 25.79
C PRO A 98 -17.34 5.48 25.00
N LEU A 99 -16.64 4.58 25.66
CA LEU A 99 -15.67 3.65 25.07
C LEU A 99 -16.15 2.20 25.17
N ASN A 100 -15.53 1.34 24.36
CA ASN A 100 -15.82 -0.09 24.37
C ASN A 100 -14.99 -0.85 25.41
N ASP A 101 -15.60 -1.86 26.03
CA ASP A 101 -14.88 -2.85 26.82
C ASP A 101 -13.87 -3.63 25.96
N HIS A 102 -12.70 -3.87 26.53
CA HIS A 102 -11.69 -4.70 25.89
C HIS A 102 -12.15 -6.17 25.83
N GLN A 103 -12.02 -6.78 24.66
CA GLN A 103 -12.25 -8.21 24.44
C GLN A 103 -10.97 -8.88 23.96
N GLU A 104 -10.87 -10.21 24.05
CA GLU A 104 -9.74 -10.97 23.49
C GLU A 104 -9.54 -10.67 21.98
N GLY A 105 -10.65 -10.43 21.28
CA GLY A 105 -10.67 -10.02 19.88
C GLY A 105 -10.33 -8.56 19.60
N SER A 106 -10.08 -7.73 20.61
CA SER A 106 -9.68 -6.31 20.48
C SER A 106 -8.21 -6.14 20.06
N ILE A 107 -7.78 -6.97 19.11
CA ILE A 107 -6.41 -7.06 18.58
C ILE A 107 -6.06 -5.92 17.61
N ARG A 108 -7.05 -5.17 17.11
CA ARG A 108 -6.87 -4.12 16.10
C ARG A 108 -5.89 -3.03 16.54
N ASP A 109 -5.01 -2.55 15.68
CA ASP A 109 -4.08 -1.47 16.05
C ASP A 109 -4.76 -0.11 16.31
N ASP A 110 -6.06 0.01 16.01
CA ASP A 110 -6.90 1.19 16.23
C ASP A 110 -7.90 1.05 17.40
N PHE A 111 -7.76 0.04 18.28
CA PHE A 111 -8.58 -0.04 19.50
C PHE A 111 -8.33 1.19 20.39
N SER A 112 -9.40 1.89 20.79
CA SER A 112 -9.33 3.14 21.54
C SER A 112 -9.40 2.91 23.06
N PHE A 113 -8.40 3.40 23.77
CA PHE A 113 -8.45 3.59 25.24
C PHE A 113 -8.81 5.03 25.63
N GLY A 114 -9.29 5.83 24.66
CA GLY A 114 -9.44 7.28 24.82
C GLY A 114 -8.10 8.03 24.79
N TYR A 115 -8.12 9.27 25.28
CA TYR A 115 -6.96 10.18 25.27
C TYR A 115 -6.14 10.13 26.57
N PHE A 116 -6.63 9.38 27.57
CA PHE A 116 -5.95 9.16 28.85
C PHE A 116 -6.21 7.74 29.37
N PHE A 117 -5.12 7.03 29.68
CA PHE A 117 -5.17 5.72 30.32
C PHE A 117 -3.94 5.47 31.21
N ILE A 118 -4.03 4.49 32.10
CA ILE A 118 -3.00 4.13 33.09
C ILE A 118 -2.53 2.71 32.82
N ILE A 119 -1.22 2.48 32.85
CA ILE A 119 -0.60 1.16 32.73
C ILE A 119 0.11 0.81 34.05
N SER A 120 -0.10 -0.41 34.54
CA SER A 120 0.65 -0.96 35.68
C SER A 120 2.10 -1.21 35.32
N ALA A 121 3.04 -0.61 36.06
CA ALA A 121 4.46 -0.84 35.87
C ALA A 121 4.88 -2.28 36.22
N ALA A 122 4.19 -2.91 37.17
CA ALA A 122 4.39 -4.32 37.50
C ALA A 122 3.97 -5.23 36.32
N ALA A 123 2.85 -4.92 35.66
CA ALA A 123 2.43 -5.63 34.46
C ALA A 123 3.45 -5.47 33.34
N ILE A 124 3.94 -4.24 33.07
CA ILE A 124 5.01 -3.98 32.09
C ILE A 124 6.23 -4.87 32.37
N LYS A 125 6.74 -4.88 33.60
CA LYS A 125 7.92 -5.69 33.97
C LYS A 125 7.69 -7.18 33.73
N THR A 126 6.55 -7.69 34.20
CA THR A 126 6.17 -9.11 34.09
C THR A 126 6.13 -9.55 32.63
N VAL A 127 5.42 -8.80 31.79
CA VAL A 127 5.20 -9.19 30.39
C VAL A 127 6.44 -9.01 29.53
N LEU A 128 7.29 -8.01 29.84
CA LEU A 128 8.56 -7.84 29.13
C LEU A 128 9.59 -8.90 29.53
N GLN A 129 9.54 -9.40 30.76
CA GLN A 129 10.36 -10.55 31.19
C GLN A 129 9.90 -11.85 30.51
N LYS A 130 8.59 -12.06 30.38
CA LYS A 130 8.02 -13.30 29.84
C LYS A 130 7.99 -13.34 28.31
N TYR A 131 7.66 -12.23 27.65
CA TYR A 131 7.41 -12.16 26.20
C TYR A 131 8.43 -11.31 25.43
N GLY A 132 9.43 -10.75 26.12
CA GLY A 132 10.53 -10.00 25.52
C GLY A 132 10.24 -8.51 25.29
N MET A 133 11.28 -7.78 24.90
CA MET A 133 11.26 -6.31 24.75
C MET A 133 10.42 -5.85 23.55
N PRO A 134 9.83 -4.64 23.61
CA PRO A 134 9.05 -4.10 22.51
C PRO A 134 9.95 -3.58 21.38
N PRO A 135 9.40 -3.39 20.16
CA PRO A 135 10.09 -2.76 19.04
C PRO A 135 10.63 -1.35 19.34
N HIS A 136 11.52 -0.85 18.47
CA HIS A 136 12.13 0.49 18.62
C HIS A 136 11.17 1.66 18.34
N ASP A 137 10.19 1.45 17.47
CA ASP A 137 9.23 2.48 17.05
C ASP A 137 8.13 2.65 18.11
N ALA A 138 7.92 3.89 18.55
CA ALA A 138 7.01 4.25 19.63
C ALA A 138 5.58 3.75 19.44
N SER A 139 5.02 3.91 18.24
CA SER A 139 3.64 3.52 17.93
C SER A 139 3.47 2.01 17.96
N THR A 140 4.46 1.28 17.45
CA THR A 140 4.47 -0.18 17.47
C THR A 140 4.82 -0.75 18.85
N ALA A 141 5.59 -0.03 19.65
CA ALA A 141 5.99 -0.44 21.00
C ALA A 141 4.79 -0.47 21.95
N LEU A 142 3.91 0.54 21.91
CA LEU A 142 2.69 0.56 22.72
C LEU A 142 1.67 -0.48 22.24
N TYR A 143 1.57 -0.72 20.94
CA TYR A 143 0.73 -1.79 20.39
C TYR A 143 1.20 -3.18 20.82
N ASP A 144 2.50 -3.47 20.72
CA ASP A 144 3.10 -4.72 21.20
C ASP A 144 2.95 -4.88 22.72
N LEU A 145 3.21 -3.81 23.48
CA LEU A 145 3.08 -3.81 24.93
C LEU A 145 1.65 -4.08 25.38
N ARG A 146 0.64 -3.41 24.79
CA ARG A 146 -0.77 -3.62 25.18
C ARG A 146 -1.21 -5.07 24.92
N LEU A 147 -0.77 -5.66 23.81
CA LEU A 147 -1.13 -7.04 23.46
C LEU A 147 -0.46 -8.02 24.40
N LYS A 148 0.79 -7.79 24.81
CA LYS A 148 1.46 -8.64 25.80
C LYS A 148 0.81 -8.52 27.19
N ILE A 149 0.42 -7.31 27.59
CA ILE A 149 -0.31 -7.09 28.84
C ILE A 149 -1.65 -7.83 28.84
N SER A 150 -2.38 -7.81 27.73
CA SER A 150 -3.69 -8.49 27.65
C SER A 150 -3.62 -10.02 27.71
N ILE A 151 -2.43 -10.63 27.62
CA ILE A 151 -2.26 -12.08 27.80
C ILE A 151 -2.40 -12.46 29.29
N ASP A 152 -1.77 -11.70 30.19
CA ASP A 152 -1.62 -12.08 31.60
C ASP A 152 -2.40 -11.17 32.57
N HIS A 153 -2.86 -10.01 32.11
CA HIS A 153 -3.52 -9.00 32.94
C HIS A 153 -4.81 -8.49 32.32
N ALA A 154 -5.80 -8.20 33.16
CA ALA A 154 -7.05 -7.57 32.72
C ALA A 154 -6.80 -6.13 32.24
N LEU A 155 -7.49 -5.75 31.18
CA LEU A 155 -7.64 -4.37 30.72
C LEU A 155 -9.04 -3.92 31.15
N ILE A 156 -9.12 -2.95 32.06
CA ILE A 156 -10.39 -2.57 32.68
C ILE A 156 -10.86 -1.22 32.13
N HIS A 157 -12.07 -1.24 31.60
CA HIS A 157 -12.83 -0.05 31.27
C HIS A 157 -13.63 0.40 32.51
N VAL A 158 -13.57 1.69 32.81
CA VAL A 158 -14.40 2.33 33.83
C VAL A 158 -15.45 3.17 33.11
N PRO A 159 -16.74 2.76 33.09
CA PRO A 159 -17.81 3.44 32.36
C PRO A 159 -18.29 4.70 33.12
N GLU A 160 -17.34 5.57 33.46
CA GLU A 160 -17.51 6.82 34.17
C GLU A 160 -16.76 7.91 33.39
N PHE A 161 -17.36 9.09 33.22
CA PHE A 161 -16.75 10.21 32.51
C PHE A 161 -15.72 10.94 33.39
N LEU A 162 -14.50 10.38 33.49
CA LEU A 162 -13.50 10.79 34.48
C LEU A 162 -12.49 11.84 34.00
N TYR A 163 -12.57 12.27 32.75
CA TYR A 163 -11.74 13.38 32.25
C TYR A 163 -12.43 14.11 31.09
N THR A 164 -11.98 15.34 30.85
CA THR A 164 -12.42 16.17 29.73
C THR A 164 -11.28 16.35 28.74
N VAL A 165 -11.60 16.30 27.45
CA VAL A 165 -10.69 16.51 26.34
C VAL A 165 -11.13 17.74 25.57
N SER A 166 -10.19 18.62 25.23
CA SER A 166 -10.44 19.78 24.38
C SER A 166 -9.38 19.90 23.28
N ALA A 167 -9.75 20.49 22.15
CA ALA A 167 -8.77 20.81 21.11
C ALA A 167 -7.75 21.83 21.62
N LYS A 168 -6.46 21.61 21.31
CA LYS A 168 -5.40 22.59 21.61
C LYS A 168 -5.65 23.88 20.84
N LYS A 169 -5.54 25.04 21.50
CA LYS A 169 -5.64 26.36 20.84
C LYS A 169 -4.43 26.60 19.93
N ILE A 170 -4.52 26.19 18.67
CA ILE A 170 -3.56 26.57 17.62
C ILE A 170 -3.99 27.94 17.07
N LYS A 171 -3.05 28.90 16.93
CA LYS A 171 -3.33 30.18 16.24
C LYS A 171 -3.87 29.87 14.82
N PRO A 172 -4.98 30.49 14.39
CA PRO A 172 -5.65 30.08 13.16
C PRO A 172 -4.81 30.46 11.93
N ALA A 173 -4.40 29.46 11.15
CA ALA A 173 -4.17 29.66 9.73
C ALA A 173 -5.56 29.85 9.08
N LYS A 174 -5.65 30.80 8.14
CA LYS A 174 -6.90 31.23 7.50
C LYS A 174 -7.75 30.05 7.03
N SER A 175 -9.02 30.11 7.40
CA SER A 175 -10.09 29.19 7.02
C SER A 175 -10.27 29.07 5.50
N SER A 176 -10.16 27.85 4.98
CA SER A 176 -10.92 27.39 3.81
C SER A 176 -11.57 26.05 4.16
N GLY A 177 -12.88 25.97 3.96
CA GLY A 177 -13.75 25.01 4.63
C GLY A 177 -13.73 23.55 4.14
N ARG A 178 -14.60 22.80 4.83
CA ARG A 178 -14.94 21.37 4.75
C ARG A 178 -14.09 20.43 5.60
N GLN A 179 -14.67 20.11 6.76
CA GLN A 179 -14.53 18.83 7.47
C GLN A 179 -14.65 17.66 6.47
N THR A 180 -13.52 17.22 5.91
CA THR A 180 -13.37 15.92 5.21
C THR A 180 -11.89 15.52 5.03
N GLU A 181 -10.95 16.14 5.74
CA GLU A 181 -9.51 16.00 5.44
C GLU A 181 -8.70 15.16 6.44
N GLU A 182 -9.31 14.65 7.51
CA GLU A 182 -8.54 14.01 8.59
C GLU A 182 -8.02 12.58 8.33
N GLN A 183 -8.28 11.91 7.20
CA GLN A 183 -7.89 10.49 7.07
C GLN A 183 -7.34 9.94 5.76
N PHE A 184 -7.22 10.69 4.65
CA PHE A 184 -6.86 10.01 3.39
C PHE A 184 -5.86 10.76 2.50
N ALA A 185 -4.63 10.21 2.44
CA ALA A 185 -3.86 9.90 1.22
C ALA A 185 -2.33 9.77 1.46
N TYR A 186 -1.83 10.05 2.66
CA TYR A 186 -0.40 10.37 2.84
C TYR A 186 0.55 9.18 3.09
N VAL A 187 0.08 7.94 3.08
CA VAL A 187 0.80 6.88 3.79
C VAL A 187 0.78 5.55 3.04
N ALA A 188 0.78 5.45 1.70
CA ALA A 188 0.71 4.12 1.06
C ALA A 188 1.95 3.25 1.39
N GLU A 189 3.17 3.78 1.28
CA GLU A 189 4.40 3.05 1.60
C GLU A 189 4.69 3.01 3.10
N GLU A 190 4.50 4.13 3.81
CA GLU A 190 4.59 4.16 5.28
C GLU A 190 3.49 3.31 5.94
N ASN A 191 2.28 3.23 5.40
CA ASN A 191 1.22 2.36 5.91
C ASN A 191 1.59 0.97 5.52
N PHE A 192 2.12 0.71 4.33
CA PHE A 192 2.54 -0.65 4.00
C PHE A 192 3.64 -1.15 4.96
N VAL A 193 4.64 -0.33 5.28
CA VAL A 193 5.69 -0.65 6.27
C VAL A 193 5.10 -0.74 7.68
N ARG A 194 4.25 0.20 8.09
CA ARG A 194 3.56 0.20 9.38
C ARG A 194 2.66 -1.03 9.51
N GLN A 195 1.86 -1.35 8.51
CA GLN A 195 0.97 -2.50 8.43
C GLN A 195 1.77 -3.79 8.50
N GLN A 196 2.93 -3.90 7.83
CA GLN A 196 3.83 -5.05 7.99
C GLN A 196 4.36 -5.16 9.43
N LYS A 197 4.76 -4.05 10.06
CA LYS A 197 5.20 -4.05 11.46
C LYS A 197 4.06 -4.47 12.41
N MET A 198 2.87 -3.91 12.24
CA MET A 198 1.68 -4.25 13.05
C MET A 198 1.23 -5.69 12.82
N GLU A 199 1.23 -6.17 11.58
CA GLU A 199 0.94 -7.56 11.23
C GLU A 199 1.92 -8.51 11.93
N LYS A 200 3.21 -8.19 11.93
CA LYS A 200 4.22 -9.01 12.61
C LYS A 200 3.95 -9.11 14.11
N ILE A 201 3.58 -7.99 14.75
CA ILE A 201 3.25 -7.95 16.18
C ILE A 201 1.98 -8.77 16.46
N ALA A 202 0.90 -8.56 15.71
CA ALA A 202 -0.33 -9.33 15.86
C ALA A 202 -0.12 -10.82 15.61
N THR A 203 0.71 -11.18 14.62
CA THR A 203 1.04 -12.58 14.32
C THR A 203 1.81 -13.23 15.47
N ASN A 204 2.75 -12.50 16.09
CA ASN A 204 3.47 -12.97 17.26
C ASN A 204 2.54 -13.14 18.47
N TYR A 205 1.65 -12.18 18.70
CA TYR A 205 0.61 -12.27 19.74
C TYR A 205 -0.27 -13.51 19.53
N LEU A 206 -0.79 -13.74 18.32
CA LEU A 206 -1.59 -14.93 18.00
C LEU A 206 -0.83 -16.23 18.24
N LYS A 207 0.49 -16.26 18.02
CA LYS A 207 1.33 -17.43 18.36
C LYS A 207 1.43 -17.62 19.87
N GLN A 208 1.63 -16.54 20.63
CA GLN A 208 1.74 -16.58 22.09
C GLN A 208 0.45 -17.09 22.75
N ILE A 209 -0.70 -16.64 22.27
CA ILE A 209 -2.01 -17.08 22.79
C ILE A 209 -2.51 -18.39 22.15
N GLY A 210 -1.71 -19.05 21.31
CA GLY A 210 -2.09 -20.33 20.69
C GLY A 210 -3.19 -20.25 19.62
N ALA A 211 -3.49 -19.07 19.06
CA ALA A 211 -4.53 -18.85 18.05
C ALA A 211 -4.00 -18.72 16.60
N HIS A 212 -2.69 -18.80 16.39
CA HIS A 212 -2.09 -18.73 15.06
C HIS A 212 -2.40 -19.98 14.22
N LEU A 213 -2.80 -19.80 12.96
CA LEU A 213 -2.97 -20.90 12.01
C LEU A 213 -1.86 -20.90 10.93
N PRO A 214 -1.43 -22.07 10.43
CA PRO A 214 -0.54 -22.16 9.27
C PRO A 214 -1.21 -21.61 7.99
N ALA A 215 -0.45 -21.49 6.90
CA ALA A 215 -1.02 -21.16 5.59
C ALA A 215 -2.17 -22.14 5.22
N ARG A 216 -3.24 -21.62 4.61
CA ARG A 216 -4.41 -22.43 4.24
C ARG A 216 -4.29 -22.94 2.82
N THR A 217 -4.49 -24.24 2.64
CA THR A 217 -4.33 -24.92 1.35
C THR A 217 -5.59 -25.63 0.87
N LYS A 218 -6.59 -25.84 1.76
CA LYS A 218 -7.85 -26.53 1.41
C LYS A 218 -8.53 -25.82 0.25
N ARG A 219 -8.94 -26.61 -0.73
CA ARG A 219 -9.64 -26.20 -1.95
C ARG A 219 -11.04 -26.78 -1.96
N THR A 220 -11.90 -26.24 -2.82
CA THR A 220 -13.20 -26.85 -3.10
C THR A 220 -13.06 -28.03 -4.04
N ASP A 221 -14.02 -28.95 -3.97
CA ASP A 221 -14.03 -30.14 -4.83
C ASP A 221 -14.26 -29.77 -6.31
N LYS A 222 -13.79 -30.64 -7.22
CA LYS A 222 -14.02 -30.50 -8.67
C LYS A 222 -15.45 -30.96 -9.01
N GLU A 223 -16.08 -30.36 -10.02
CA GLU A 223 -17.54 -30.51 -10.28
C GLU A 223 -18.01 -31.95 -10.46
N PRO A 224 -19.16 -32.30 -9.84
CA PRO A 224 -20.03 -33.35 -10.32
C PRO A 224 -21.46 -32.90 -10.72
N GLU A 225 -21.88 -31.63 -10.60
CA GLU A 225 -23.30 -31.21 -10.82
C GLU A 225 -23.52 -30.17 -11.94
N ALA A 226 -24.64 -30.34 -12.66
CA ALA A 226 -25.15 -29.42 -13.67
C ALA A 226 -26.02 -28.33 -13.01
N PHE A 227 -25.47 -27.12 -12.85
CA PHE A 227 -26.24 -25.93 -12.45
C PHE A 227 -26.84 -25.27 -13.69
N GLN A 228 -28.12 -24.86 -13.63
CA GLN A 228 -28.75 -24.03 -14.67
C GLN A 228 -27.95 -22.72 -14.88
N TRP A 229 -27.53 -22.09 -13.78
CA TRP A 229 -26.72 -20.88 -13.78
C TRP A 229 -25.33 -21.18 -13.24
N LYS A 230 -24.29 -20.82 -14.00
CA LYS A 230 -22.91 -20.98 -13.52
C LYS A 230 -22.56 -19.93 -12.45
N ALA A 231 -23.16 -18.74 -12.54
CA ALA A 231 -22.96 -17.67 -11.59
C ALA A 231 -24.27 -16.91 -11.28
N SER A 232 -24.35 -16.37 -10.07
CA SER A 232 -25.39 -15.45 -9.60
C SER A 232 -24.76 -14.20 -9.03
N ILE A 233 -25.11 -13.03 -9.57
CA ILE A 233 -24.84 -11.75 -8.92
C ILE A 233 -25.93 -11.51 -7.88
N VAL A 234 -25.56 -11.23 -6.63
CA VAL A 234 -26.50 -11.02 -5.52
C VAL A 234 -26.48 -9.57 -5.08
N ILE A 235 -27.67 -8.97 -5.02
CA ILE A 235 -27.89 -7.57 -4.64
C ILE A 235 -28.91 -7.49 -3.51
N PRO A 236 -28.48 -7.46 -2.23
CA PRO A 236 -29.33 -7.04 -1.13
C PRO A 236 -29.69 -5.57 -1.29
N VAL A 237 -30.96 -5.21 -1.12
CA VAL A 237 -31.41 -3.82 -1.30
C VAL A 237 -32.50 -3.42 -0.32
N LEU A 238 -32.36 -2.21 0.22
CA LEU A 238 -33.39 -1.51 1.00
C LEU A 238 -33.31 -0.02 0.69
N ASN A 239 -34.38 0.54 0.11
CA ASN A 239 -34.53 1.97 -0.17
C ASN A 239 -33.34 2.57 -0.95
N ARG A 240 -33.17 2.15 -2.20
CA ARG A 240 -32.08 2.55 -3.10
C ARG A 240 -32.58 3.03 -4.46
N LYS A 241 -33.70 3.75 -4.49
CA LYS A 241 -34.32 4.23 -5.73
C LYS A 241 -33.34 4.99 -6.64
N LYS A 242 -32.41 5.74 -6.03
CA LYS A 242 -31.44 6.59 -6.73
C LYS A 242 -30.30 5.82 -7.40
N THR A 243 -29.92 4.66 -6.89
CA THR A 243 -28.73 3.92 -7.36
C THR A 243 -29.01 2.57 -7.98
N ILE A 244 -30.11 1.91 -7.60
CA ILE A 244 -30.35 0.50 -7.98
C ILE A 244 -30.35 0.28 -9.49
N THR A 245 -30.79 1.27 -10.26
CA THR A 245 -30.77 1.24 -11.73
C THR A 245 -29.35 1.13 -12.29
N ASP A 246 -28.40 1.85 -11.70
CA ASP A 246 -27.00 1.84 -12.14
C ASP A 246 -26.34 0.48 -11.81
N ALA A 247 -26.60 -0.03 -10.60
CA ALA A 247 -26.12 -1.34 -10.17
C ALA A 247 -26.61 -2.44 -11.12
N LEU A 248 -27.92 -2.51 -11.38
CA LEU A 248 -28.53 -3.46 -12.32
C LEU A 248 -27.97 -3.32 -13.74
N THR A 249 -27.79 -2.09 -14.22
CA THR A 249 -27.24 -1.87 -15.56
C THR A 249 -25.79 -2.39 -15.66
N SER A 250 -24.97 -2.19 -14.63
CA SER A 250 -23.60 -2.71 -14.58
C SER A 250 -23.53 -4.24 -14.52
N ALA A 251 -24.48 -4.87 -13.81
CA ALA A 251 -24.63 -6.32 -13.71
C ALA A 251 -25.09 -6.95 -15.03
N LEU A 252 -26.09 -6.34 -15.68
CA LEU A 252 -26.61 -6.77 -16.98
C LEU A 252 -25.56 -6.63 -18.09
N GLY A 253 -24.68 -5.64 -17.98
CA GLY A 253 -23.61 -5.39 -18.95
C GLY A 253 -22.46 -6.41 -18.92
N GLN A 254 -22.47 -7.39 -18.02
CA GLN A 254 -21.38 -8.36 -17.92
C GLN A 254 -21.34 -9.32 -19.12
N GLN A 255 -20.14 -9.53 -19.63
CA GLN A 255 -19.85 -10.40 -20.79
C GLN A 255 -19.08 -11.63 -20.30
N THR A 256 -19.66 -12.81 -20.50
CA THR A 256 -19.09 -14.06 -19.99
C THR A 256 -19.24 -15.22 -20.99
N ASP A 257 -18.41 -16.25 -20.82
CA ASP A 257 -18.47 -17.52 -21.57
C ASP A 257 -19.37 -18.58 -20.89
N PHE A 258 -20.14 -18.19 -19.88
CA PHE A 258 -21.03 -19.06 -19.10
C PHE A 258 -22.36 -18.34 -18.79
N PRO A 259 -23.46 -19.09 -18.56
CA PRO A 259 -24.72 -18.49 -18.18
C PRO A 259 -24.67 -17.93 -16.75
N PHE A 260 -25.24 -16.74 -16.54
CA PHE A 260 -25.40 -16.14 -15.21
C PHE A 260 -26.76 -15.45 -15.05
N ASN A 261 -27.18 -15.27 -13.80
CA ASN A 261 -28.38 -14.52 -13.42
C ASN A 261 -28.07 -13.46 -12.34
N ILE A 262 -29.06 -12.65 -12.02
CA ILE A 262 -28.99 -11.59 -11.00
C ILE A 262 -30.13 -11.84 -10.00
N LEU A 263 -29.78 -12.05 -8.73
CA LEU A 263 -30.72 -12.21 -7.62
C LEU A 263 -30.75 -10.90 -6.83
N VAL A 264 -31.89 -10.21 -6.86
CA VAL A 264 -32.08 -8.98 -6.09
C VAL A 264 -33.00 -9.28 -4.92
N VAL A 265 -32.49 -9.18 -3.70
CA VAL A 265 -33.25 -9.41 -2.48
C VAL A 265 -33.68 -8.07 -1.90
N ASP A 266 -34.93 -7.71 -2.19
CA ASP A 266 -35.55 -6.45 -1.78
C ASP A 266 -36.19 -6.62 -0.41
N ASN A 267 -35.54 -6.03 0.59
CA ASN A 267 -35.95 -6.11 1.99
C ASN A 267 -37.08 -5.13 2.32
N HIS A 268 -38.17 -5.20 1.56
CA HIS A 268 -39.38 -4.38 1.74
C HIS A 268 -39.16 -2.88 1.53
N SER A 269 -38.50 -2.50 0.43
CA SER A 269 -38.29 -1.08 0.11
C SER A 269 -39.61 -0.30 -0.06
N THR A 270 -39.64 0.92 0.48
CA THR A 270 -40.82 1.80 0.46
C THR A 270 -40.61 3.08 -0.36
N ASP A 271 -39.38 3.37 -0.80
CA ASP A 271 -39.03 4.59 -1.55
C ASP A 271 -39.37 4.52 -3.07
N GLY A 272 -39.90 3.38 -3.52
CA GLY A 272 -40.17 3.07 -4.93
C GLY A 272 -39.13 2.18 -5.61
N THR A 273 -38.10 1.74 -4.89
CA THR A 273 -37.12 0.73 -5.38
C THR A 273 -37.80 -0.53 -5.90
N THR A 274 -38.76 -1.07 -5.15
CA THR A 274 -39.53 -2.28 -5.52
C THR A 274 -40.18 -2.15 -6.90
N ASN A 275 -40.71 -0.97 -7.25
CA ASN A 275 -41.33 -0.73 -8.56
C ASN A 275 -40.31 -0.66 -9.70
N ILE A 276 -39.08 -0.22 -9.42
CA ILE A 276 -37.99 -0.29 -10.39
C ILE A 276 -37.63 -1.76 -10.64
N LEU A 277 -37.44 -2.53 -9.57
CA LEU A 277 -37.06 -3.95 -9.65
C LEU A 277 -38.09 -4.79 -10.41
N LYS A 278 -39.38 -4.61 -10.13
CA LYS A 278 -40.47 -5.29 -10.88
C LYS A 278 -40.39 -5.04 -12.39
N ARG A 279 -40.11 -3.81 -12.80
CA ARG A 279 -39.97 -3.46 -14.23
C ARG A 279 -38.74 -4.11 -14.86
N PHE A 280 -37.62 -4.16 -14.15
CA PHE A 280 -36.41 -4.83 -14.61
C PHE A 280 -36.60 -6.34 -14.73
N ALA A 281 -37.18 -6.99 -13.72
CA ALA A 281 -37.47 -8.43 -13.75
C ALA A 281 -38.45 -8.82 -14.87
N ALA A 282 -39.46 -7.99 -15.14
CA ALA A 282 -40.37 -8.21 -16.27
C ALA A 282 -39.67 -8.07 -17.64
N LYS A 283 -38.68 -7.19 -17.75
CA LYS A 283 -37.94 -6.94 -19.00
C LYS A 283 -36.80 -7.94 -19.22
N TYR A 284 -36.16 -8.41 -18.16
CA TYR A 284 -34.96 -9.25 -18.22
C TYR A 284 -35.19 -10.55 -17.43
N PRO A 285 -35.50 -11.68 -18.09
CA PRO A 285 -35.86 -12.95 -17.43
C PRO A 285 -34.77 -13.56 -16.52
N HIS A 286 -33.52 -13.12 -16.66
CA HIS A 286 -32.39 -13.54 -15.82
C HIS A 286 -32.23 -12.66 -14.57
N ILE A 287 -33.11 -11.68 -14.33
CA ILE A 287 -33.23 -10.97 -13.05
C ILE A 287 -34.35 -11.62 -12.23
N GLN A 288 -34.02 -12.06 -11.02
CA GLN A 288 -34.97 -12.55 -10.02
C GLN A 288 -35.14 -11.52 -8.92
N HIS A 289 -36.33 -10.90 -8.85
CA HIS A 289 -36.70 -9.99 -7.77
C HIS A 289 -37.34 -10.80 -6.64
N ILE A 290 -36.60 -10.96 -5.54
CA ILE A 290 -37.00 -11.72 -4.36
C ILE A 290 -37.42 -10.73 -3.28
N ILE A 291 -38.64 -10.86 -2.78
CA ILE A 291 -39.11 -10.17 -1.58
C ILE A 291 -39.22 -11.23 -0.49
N PRO A 292 -38.37 -11.21 0.54
CA PRO A 292 -38.41 -12.20 1.61
C PRO A 292 -39.77 -12.19 2.33
N SER A 293 -40.27 -13.36 2.73
CA SER A 293 -41.51 -13.44 3.52
C SER A 293 -41.34 -12.84 4.93
N ARG A 294 -40.12 -12.87 5.45
CA ARG A 294 -39.72 -12.28 6.74
C ARG A 294 -39.46 -10.78 6.62
N HIS A 295 -39.59 -10.06 7.74
CA HIS A 295 -39.42 -8.59 7.81
C HIS A 295 -38.31 -8.17 8.80
N ASP A 296 -37.60 -9.13 9.39
CA ASP A 296 -36.57 -8.93 10.40
C ASP A 296 -35.14 -9.13 9.85
N LEU A 297 -34.99 -9.08 8.53
CA LEU A 297 -33.71 -9.38 7.88
C LEU A 297 -32.80 -8.15 7.88
N GLY A 298 -31.55 -8.35 8.33
CA GLY A 298 -30.42 -7.51 7.99
C GLY A 298 -29.81 -7.92 6.64
N ILE A 299 -28.69 -7.30 6.28
CA ILE A 299 -27.97 -7.60 5.03
C ILE A 299 -27.60 -9.09 4.93
N GLY A 300 -27.10 -9.68 6.01
CA GLY A 300 -26.76 -11.11 6.03
C GLY A 300 -27.99 -12.02 5.90
N GLY A 301 -29.14 -11.61 6.42
CA GLY A 301 -30.42 -12.29 6.19
C GLY A 301 -30.78 -12.31 4.70
N CYS A 302 -30.65 -11.17 4.03
CA CYS A 302 -30.88 -11.08 2.59
C CYS A 302 -29.91 -11.95 1.77
N TRP A 303 -28.64 -12.04 2.19
CA TRP A 303 -27.70 -12.98 1.59
C TRP A 303 -28.16 -14.43 1.74
N ASN A 304 -28.67 -14.82 2.91
CA ASN A 304 -29.19 -16.17 3.12
C ASN A 304 -30.39 -16.48 2.20
N GLU A 305 -31.31 -15.53 2.02
CA GLU A 305 -32.42 -15.66 1.05
C GLU A 305 -31.90 -15.89 -0.37
N ALA A 306 -30.85 -15.18 -0.77
CA ALA A 306 -30.24 -15.36 -2.09
C ALA A 306 -29.55 -16.71 -2.25
N ILE A 307 -28.70 -17.12 -1.30
CA ILE A 307 -27.93 -18.37 -1.45
C ILE A 307 -28.83 -19.61 -1.35
N CYS A 308 -29.93 -19.55 -0.59
CA CYS A 308 -30.90 -20.64 -0.47
C CYS A 308 -31.95 -20.65 -1.59
N SER A 309 -31.96 -19.64 -2.47
CA SER A 309 -32.89 -19.58 -3.59
C SER A 309 -32.69 -20.75 -4.56
N PRO A 310 -33.77 -21.32 -5.14
CA PRO A 310 -33.66 -22.33 -6.20
C PRO A 310 -33.00 -21.77 -7.48
N HIS A 311 -32.95 -20.44 -7.63
CA HIS A 311 -32.30 -19.78 -8.76
C HIS A 311 -30.80 -19.53 -8.55
N CYS A 312 -30.26 -19.85 -7.37
CA CYS A 312 -28.87 -19.60 -7.06
C CYS A 312 -27.94 -20.56 -7.84
N GLY A 313 -27.05 -19.96 -8.63
CA GLY A 313 -26.03 -20.64 -9.40
C GLY A 313 -24.84 -21.10 -8.55
N ARG A 314 -23.89 -21.75 -9.22
CA ARG A 314 -22.74 -22.34 -8.52
C ARG A 314 -21.87 -21.31 -7.80
N TYR A 315 -21.57 -20.20 -8.48
CA TYR A 315 -20.75 -19.13 -7.92
C TYR A 315 -21.62 -17.92 -7.60
N ILE A 316 -21.41 -17.33 -6.43
CA ILE A 316 -22.25 -16.26 -5.92
C ILE A 316 -21.37 -15.02 -5.75
N ILE A 317 -21.72 -13.91 -6.38
CA ILE A 317 -20.87 -12.71 -6.47
C ILE A 317 -21.64 -11.52 -5.90
N GLN A 318 -20.99 -10.76 -5.01
CA GLN A 318 -21.53 -9.53 -4.44
C GLN A 318 -21.67 -8.43 -5.49
N LEU A 319 -22.80 -7.72 -5.43
CA LEU A 319 -22.94 -6.35 -5.88
C LEU A 319 -23.89 -5.59 -4.94
N ASP A 320 -23.39 -4.53 -4.32
CA ASP A 320 -24.13 -3.68 -3.40
C ASP A 320 -25.02 -2.75 -4.22
N SER A 321 -26.22 -2.50 -3.72
CA SER A 321 -27.29 -1.76 -4.41
C SER A 321 -26.99 -0.27 -4.73
N ASP A 322 -25.87 0.26 -4.23
CA ASP A 322 -25.34 1.61 -4.46
C ASP A 322 -24.03 1.63 -5.28
N ASP A 323 -23.48 0.46 -5.58
CA ASP A 323 -22.18 0.28 -6.24
C ASP A 323 -22.32 -0.31 -7.65
N LEU A 324 -21.20 -0.43 -8.36
CA LEU A 324 -21.16 -0.85 -9.76
C LEU A 324 -19.94 -1.73 -10.05
N TYR A 325 -20.07 -2.65 -10.99
CA TYR A 325 -18.87 -3.28 -11.56
C TYR A 325 -18.08 -2.30 -12.43
N SER A 326 -16.75 -2.35 -12.33
CA SER A 326 -15.84 -1.42 -13.01
C SER A 326 -15.71 -1.68 -14.52
N SER A 327 -16.06 -2.89 -14.97
CA SER A 327 -15.87 -3.35 -16.34
C SER A 327 -16.86 -4.46 -16.70
N PRO A 328 -17.28 -4.58 -17.99
CA PRO A 328 -18.06 -5.72 -18.50
C PRO A 328 -17.41 -7.09 -18.31
N GLN A 329 -16.09 -7.17 -18.07
CA GLN A 329 -15.37 -8.44 -17.89
C GLN A 329 -15.20 -8.84 -16.42
N THR A 330 -15.74 -8.06 -15.48
CA THR A 330 -15.56 -8.28 -14.03
C THR A 330 -16.00 -9.69 -13.60
N LEU A 331 -17.22 -10.07 -13.98
CA LEU A 331 -17.78 -11.37 -13.62
C LEU A 331 -16.97 -12.53 -14.21
N GLN A 332 -16.54 -12.41 -15.47
CA GLN A 332 -15.69 -13.40 -16.13
C GLN A 332 -14.42 -13.66 -15.32
N LYS A 333 -13.74 -12.59 -14.88
CA LYS A 333 -12.48 -12.68 -14.15
C LYS A 333 -12.65 -13.30 -12.77
N ILE A 334 -13.70 -12.92 -12.04
CA ILE A 334 -14.03 -13.48 -10.72
C ILE A 334 -14.26 -14.99 -10.83
N VAL A 335 -15.15 -15.42 -11.73
CA VAL A 335 -15.52 -16.83 -11.89
C VAL A 335 -14.34 -17.65 -12.44
N THR A 336 -13.57 -17.10 -13.38
CA THR A 336 -12.34 -17.75 -13.87
C THR A 336 -11.35 -17.99 -12.73
N THR A 337 -11.22 -17.05 -11.80
CA THR A 337 -10.32 -17.17 -10.64
C THR A 337 -10.81 -18.23 -9.66
N LEU A 338 -12.11 -18.23 -9.32
CA LEU A 338 -12.75 -19.26 -8.48
C LEU A 338 -12.49 -20.66 -9.05
N ARG A 339 -12.75 -20.85 -10.34
CA ARG A 339 -12.57 -22.14 -11.04
C ARG A 339 -11.11 -22.59 -11.08
N ARG A 340 -10.21 -21.72 -11.54
CA ARG A 340 -8.78 -22.07 -11.71
C ARG A 340 -8.12 -22.43 -10.39
N GLY A 341 -8.45 -21.69 -9.33
CA GLY A 341 -7.87 -21.92 -8.02
C GLY A 341 -8.66 -22.87 -7.13
N GLN A 342 -9.86 -23.31 -7.54
CA GLN A 342 -10.77 -24.08 -6.68
C GLN A 342 -10.93 -23.42 -5.30
N TYR A 343 -11.15 -22.10 -5.32
CA TYR A 343 -11.26 -21.30 -4.11
C TYR A 343 -12.70 -21.35 -3.57
N ALA A 344 -12.85 -21.44 -2.24
CA ALA A 344 -14.15 -21.28 -1.61
C ALA A 344 -14.63 -19.82 -1.63
N MET A 345 -13.68 -18.88 -1.66
CA MET A 345 -13.96 -17.46 -1.81
C MET A 345 -12.87 -16.77 -2.62
N VAL A 346 -13.28 -15.82 -3.46
CA VAL A 346 -12.41 -14.85 -4.14
C VAL A 346 -12.80 -13.45 -3.68
N VAL A 347 -11.82 -12.61 -3.44
CA VAL A 347 -12.03 -11.21 -3.06
C VAL A 347 -11.27 -10.28 -3.99
N GLY A 348 -11.97 -9.30 -4.52
CA GLY A 348 -11.40 -8.28 -5.41
C GLY A 348 -10.95 -7.00 -4.69
N SER A 349 -10.52 -6.05 -5.52
CA SER A 349 -10.28 -4.66 -5.14
C SER A 349 -11.39 -3.76 -5.68
N TYR A 350 -11.56 -2.61 -5.03
CA TYR A 350 -12.55 -1.61 -5.42
C TYR A 350 -11.96 -0.21 -5.46
N THR A 351 -12.52 0.67 -6.29
CA THR A 351 -12.16 2.08 -6.35
C THR A 351 -13.26 2.91 -5.68
N LEU A 352 -12.88 3.78 -4.75
CA LEU A 352 -13.80 4.74 -4.17
C LEU A 352 -14.13 5.84 -5.17
N VAL A 353 -15.41 6.09 -5.36
CA VAL A 353 -15.92 7.12 -6.27
C VAL A 353 -16.98 8.00 -5.60
N ASP A 354 -17.14 9.23 -6.08
CA ASP A 354 -18.25 10.11 -5.67
C ASP A 354 -19.56 9.73 -6.38
N GLU A 355 -20.63 10.47 -6.07
CA GLU A 355 -21.95 10.33 -6.72
C GLU A 355 -21.91 10.41 -8.26
N LYS A 356 -20.89 11.04 -8.83
CA LYS A 356 -20.69 11.23 -10.28
C LYS A 356 -19.68 10.22 -10.85
N LEU A 357 -19.36 9.18 -10.10
CA LEU A 357 -18.39 8.13 -10.45
C LEU A 357 -16.96 8.63 -10.67
N LYS A 358 -16.61 9.81 -10.14
CA LYS A 358 -15.23 10.28 -10.14
C LYS A 358 -14.49 9.66 -8.97
N SER A 359 -13.29 9.16 -9.22
CA SER A 359 -12.45 8.60 -8.16
C SER A 359 -12.21 9.65 -7.06
N ILE A 360 -12.36 9.22 -5.82
CA ILE A 360 -12.05 10.03 -4.64
C ILE A 360 -10.93 9.36 -3.84
N PRO A 361 -10.09 10.13 -3.11
CA PRO A 361 -9.04 9.55 -2.27
C PRO A 361 -9.61 8.56 -1.24
N PRO A 362 -8.86 7.49 -0.91
CA PRO A 362 -7.55 7.10 -1.43
C PRO A 362 -7.56 6.43 -2.83
N GLY A 363 -8.72 6.33 -3.49
CA GLY A 363 -8.87 5.72 -4.81
C GLY A 363 -9.03 4.20 -4.71
N LEU A 364 -8.08 3.45 -5.26
CA LEU A 364 -8.08 1.98 -5.24
C LEU A 364 -7.79 1.45 -3.83
N ILE A 365 -8.69 0.60 -3.33
CA ILE A 365 -8.53 -0.22 -2.13
C ILE A 365 -8.31 -1.67 -2.57
N ASP A 366 -7.08 -2.16 -2.43
CA ASP A 366 -6.69 -3.48 -2.94
C ASP A 366 -6.21 -4.48 -1.87
N HIS A 367 -6.17 -4.07 -0.61
CA HIS A 367 -5.76 -4.89 0.54
C HIS A 367 -4.51 -5.75 0.27
N ARG A 368 -3.45 -5.13 -0.28
CA ARG A 368 -2.17 -5.80 -0.57
C ARG A 368 -1.47 -6.37 0.66
N GLU A 369 -1.90 -6.01 1.86
CA GLU A 369 -1.49 -6.65 3.11
C GLU A 369 -1.94 -8.12 3.21
N TRP A 370 -2.85 -8.59 2.34
CA TRP A 370 -3.19 -10.01 2.27
C TRP A 370 -2.10 -10.84 1.58
N THR A 371 -1.58 -11.85 2.29
CA THR A 371 -0.66 -12.84 1.71
C THR A 371 -1.22 -14.26 1.83
N PRO A 372 -0.92 -15.18 0.90
CA PRO A 372 -1.31 -16.59 1.05
C PRO A 372 -0.78 -17.25 2.33
N GLN A 373 0.33 -16.74 2.88
CA GLN A 373 0.98 -17.29 4.06
C GLN A 373 0.32 -16.84 5.37
N ASN A 374 -0.15 -15.59 5.45
CA ASN A 374 -0.57 -14.99 6.74
C ASN A 374 -1.86 -14.15 6.68
N GLY A 375 -2.48 -14.00 5.51
CA GLY A 375 -3.68 -13.18 5.34
C GLY A 375 -4.81 -13.54 6.31
N HIS A 376 -5.05 -14.83 6.55
CA HIS A 376 -6.07 -15.33 7.49
C HIS A 376 -5.78 -15.03 8.97
N ASN A 377 -4.51 -14.83 9.33
CA ASN A 377 -4.12 -14.35 10.66
C ASN A 377 -4.23 -12.83 10.72
N ASN A 378 -3.72 -12.12 9.70
CA ASN A 378 -3.80 -10.66 9.62
C ASN A 378 -5.24 -10.14 9.54
N LEU A 379 -6.17 -10.96 9.02
CA LEU A 379 -7.60 -10.65 8.99
C LEU A 379 -8.15 -10.31 10.38
N LEU A 380 -7.68 -10.97 11.44
CA LEU A 380 -8.10 -10.67 12.81
C LEU A 380 -7.73 -9.24 13.23
N ARG A 381 -6.67 -8.65 12.65
CA ARG A 381 -6.23 -7.28 12.96
C ARG A 381 -6.97 -6.22 12.16
N VAL A 382 -7.31 -6.50 10.90
CA VAL A 382 -7.92 -5.52 9.99
C VAL A 382 -9.45 -5.56 10.01
N ASN A 383 -10.10 -4.50 9.50
CA ASN A 383 -11.56 -4.33 9.57
C ASN A 383 -12.34 -4.87 8.37
N GLY A 384 -11.66 -5.40 7.35
CA GLY A 384 -12.29 -5.97 6.16
C GLY A 384 -11.29 -6.62 5.22
N MET A 385 -11.80 -7.39 4.24
CA MET A 385 -10.99 -8.11 3.26
C MET A 385 -11.00 -7.48 1.86
N GLY A 386 -11.77 -6.41 1.64
CA GLY A 386 -12.02 -5.83 0.31
C GLY A 386 -13.27 -6.37 -0.36
N ALA A 387 -13.64 -5.80 -1.51
CA ALA A 387 -14.86 -6.09 -2.27
C ALA A 387 -14.54 -6.04 -3.79
N PRO A 388 -15.31 -6.73 -4.65
CA PRO A 388 -16.45 -7.58 -4.34
C PRO A 388 -15.98 -8.94 -3.82
N ARG A 389 -16.83 -9.60 -3.03
CA ARG A 389 -16.60 -10.98 -2.58
C ARG A 389 -17.41 -11.92 -3.43
N ALA A 390 -16.82 -13.08 -3.71
CA ALA A 390 -17.48 -14.15 -4.42
C ALA A 390 -17.23 -15.48 -3.72
N PHE A 391 -18.22 -16.36 -3.75
CA PHE A 391 -18.26 -17.58 -2.97
C PHE A 391 -18.63 -18.79 -3.83
N ASP A 392 -18.14 -19.97 -3.44
CA ASP A 392 -18.68 -21.25 -3.91
C ASP A 392 -19.98 -21.57 -3.13
N ALA A 393 -21.07 -21.79 -3.86
CA ALA A 393 -22.40 -22.02 -3.29
C ALA A 393 -22.46 -23.23 -2.34
N ALA A 394 -21.75 -24.32 -2.66
CA ALA A 394 -21.77 -25.53 -1.84
C ALA A 394 -21.14 -25.28 -0.47
N VAL A 395 -20.13 -24.42 -0.41
CA VAL A 395 -19.46 -24.07 0.84
C VAL A 395 -20.27 -23.03 1.62
N ILE A 396 -20.69 -21.94 0.98
CA ILE A 396 -21.31 -20.83 1.71
C ILE A 396 -22.70 -21.20 2.26
N ARG A 397 -23.44 -22.08 1.60
CA ARG A 397 -24.74 -22.59 2.12
C ARG A 397 -24.61 -23.36 3.43
N GLN A 398 -23.48 -24.03 3.66
CA GLN A 398 -23.24 -24.75 4.91
C GLN A 398 -22.88 -23.81 6.07
N ILE A 399 -22.43 -22.60 5.75
CA ILE A 399 -21.96 -21.61 6.73
C ILE A 399 -23.06 -20.61 7.05
N GLY A 400 -23.71 -20.07 6.01
CA GLY A 400 -24.67 -18.97 6.12
C GLY A 400 -24.02 -17.64 6.53
N PHE A 401 -24.79 -16.56 6.44
CA PHE A 401 -24.42 -15.24 6.92
C PHE A 401 -25.15 -14.96 8.24
N PRO A 402 -24.52 -14.32 9.24
CA PRO A 402 -25.25 -13.87 10.41
C PRO A 402 -26.26 -12.78 10.02
N ASN A 403 -27.45 -12.81 10.60
CA ASN A 403 -28.51 -11.84 10.29
C ASN A 403 -28.25 -10.47 10.94
N VAL A 404 -27.27 -9.75 10.41
CA VAL A 404 -26.89 -8.39 10.81
C VAL A 404 -26.72 -7.52 9.56
N SER A 405 -26.64 -6.20 9.75
CA SER A 405 -26.41 -5.23 8.69
C SER A 405 -25.00 -4.62 8.71
N TYR A 406 -24.12 -5.16 9.55
CA TYR A 406 -22.70 -4.80 9.60
C TYR A 406 -21.87 -5.98 10.09
N GLY A 407 -20.80 -6.32 9.34
CA GLY A 407 -19.84 -7.35 9.73
C GLY A 407 -20.27 -8.79 9.40
N GLU A 408 -21.37 -9.00 8.70
CA GLU A 408 -21.80 -10.32 8.20
C GLU A 408 -20.80 -10.92 7.22
N ASP A 409 -20.27 -10.08 6.34
CA ASP A 409 -19.21 -10.40 5.40
C ASP A 409 -17.92 -10.82 6.12
N TYR A 410 -17.57 -10.10 7.18
CA TYR A 410 -16.39 -10.32 7.99
C TYR A 410 -16.50 -11.63 8.79
N ALA A 411 -17.68 -11.94 9.33
CA ALA A 411 -17.95 -13.21 10.00
C ALA A 411 -17.74 -14.41 9.06
N VAL A 412 -18.31 -14.34 7.85
CA VAL A 412 -18.13 -15.37 6.81
C VAL A 412 -16.66 -15.48 6.39
N ALA A 413 -15.99 -14.34 6.22
CA ALA A 413 -14.59 -14.30 5.86
C ALA A 413 -13.70 -14.97 6.91
N LEU A 414 -13.90 -14.70 8.21
CA LEU A 414 -13.19 -15.38 9.31
C LEU A 414 -13.44 -16.89 9.26
N ARG A 415 -14.70 -17.31 9.08
CA ARG A 415 -15.07 -18.73 9.03
C ARG A 415 -14.44 -19.47 7.86
N LEU A 416 -14.44 -18.89 6.66
CA LEU A 416 -13.87 -19.50 5.46
C LEU A 416 -12.35 -19.56 5.52
N THR A 417 -11.71 -18.46 5.93
CA THR A 417 -10.23 -18.36 5.99
C THR A 417 -9.60 -19.18 7.10
N ARG A 418 -10.40 -19.73 8.03
CA ARG A 418 -9.94 -20.73 8.98
C ARG A 418 -9.47 -22.02 8.29
N GLU A 419 -10.09 -22.37 7.16
CA GLU A 419 -9.88 -23.65 6.49
C GLU A 419 -9.38 -23.51 5.06
N TYR A 420 -9.99 -22.63 4.26
CA TYR A 420 -9.81 -22.59 2.82
C TYR A 420 -8.75 -21.57 2.37
N ALA A 421 -8.07 -21.91 1.29
CA ALA A 421 -7.31 -20.92 0.53
C ALA A 421 -8.28 -19.91 -0.11
N ILE A 422 -7.87 -18.63 -0.15
CA ILE A 422 -8.65 -17.53 -0.73
C ILE A 422 -7.97 -16.99 -1.99
N GLY A 423 -8.75 -16.76 -3.04
CA GLY A 423 -8.27 -16.11 -4.25
C GLY A 423 -8.36 -14.59 -4.14
N ARG A 424 -7.41 -13.90 -4.76
CA ARG A 424 -7.30 -12.43 -4.75
C ARG A 424 -7.25 -11.91 -6.16
N ILE A 425 -7.96 -10.82 -6.42
CA ILE A 425 -7.85 -10.06 -7.66
C ILE A 425 -7.56 -8.61 -7.29
N TYR A 426 -6.36 -8.12 -7.61
CA TYR A 426 -5.88 -6.82 -7.13
C TYR A 426 -6.27 -5.63 -8.03
N GLU A 427 -6.81 -5.89 -9.22
CA GLU A 427 -7.34 -4.84 -10.09
C GLU A 427 -8.70 -4.35 -9.59
N SER A 428 -9.05 -3.10 -9.91
CA SER A 428 -10.38 -2.58 -9.57
C SER A 428 -11.46 -3.36 -10.33
N LEU A 429 -12.27 -4.12 -9.60
CA LEU A 429 -13.43 -4.84 -10.12
C LEU A 429 -14.74 -4.09 -9.85
N TYR A 430 -14.68 -3.05 -9.04
CA TYR A 430 -15.85 -2.53 -8.34
C TYR A 430 -15.68 -1.05 -8.04
N LEU A 431 -16.72 -0.27 -8.25
CA LEU A 431 -16.76 1.16 -7.96
C LEU A 431 -17.63 1.34 -6.73
N CYS A 432 -16.98 1.64 -5.59
CA CYS A 432 -17.65 1.87 -4.31
C CYS A 432 -18.03 3.36 -4.20
N ARG A 433 -19.32 3.65 -4.31
CA ARG A 433 -19.88 4.99 -4.33
C ARG A 433 -19.95 5.56 -2.91
N ARG A 434 -19.50 6.80 -2.74
CA ARG A 434 -19.62 7.57 -1.49
C ARG A 434 -20.52 8.79 -1.68
N TRP A 435 -21.54 8.91 -0.83
CA TRP A 435 -22.47 10.04 -0.80
C TRP A 435 -22.92 10.38 0.63
N ARG A 436 -23.68 11.47 0.80
CA ARG A 436 -24.12 11.95 2.14
C ARG A 436 -24.94 10.93 2.95
N ASP A 437 -25.71 10.08 2.28
CA ASP A 437 -26.60 9.09 2.92
C ASP A 437 -25.97 7.69 2.96
N ASN A 438 -24.63 7.57 2.90
CA ASN A 438 -23.97 6.27 2.91
C ASN A 438 -24.13 5.63 4.28
N THR A 439 -24.44 4.33 4.32
CA THR A 439 -24.63 3.57 5.56
C THR A 439 -23.41 3.59 6.51
N ASP A 440 -22.22 3.88 5.98
CA ASP A 440 -20.93 3.89 6.67
C ASP A 440 -20.26 5.27 6.81
N ALA A 441 -20.88 6.36 6.32
CA ALA A 441 -20.31 7.70 6.39
C ALA A 441 -21.01 8.54 7.46
N GLY A 442 -20.24 9.17 8.37
CA GLY A 442 -20.80 10.04 9.41
C GLY A 442 -21.58 9.29 10.50
N LEU A 443 -21.12 8.09 10.88
CA LEU A 443 -21.71 7.32 11.98
C LEU A 443 -21.64 8.11 13.28
N SER A 444 -22.69 8.05 14.10
CA SER A 444 -22.58 8.45 15.51
C SER A 444 -21.56 7.56 16.20
N GLU A 445 -20.91 8.08 17.23
CA GLU A 445 -19.91 7.34 17.98
C GLU A 445 -20.49 6.08 18.63
N GLU A 446 -21.72 6.14 19.12
CA GLU A 446 -22.45 4.97 19.63
C GLU A 446 -22.55 3.86 18.57
N LYS A 447 -22.89 4.22 17.32
CA LYS A 447 -23.01 3.25 16.24
C LYS A 447 -21.64 2.72 15.82
N GLN A 448 -20.60 3.55 15.84
CA GLN A 448 -19.23 3.10 15.60
C GLN A 448 -18.74 2.15 16.70
N ASN A 449 -18.97 2.47 17.96
CA ASN A 449 -18.67 1.61 19.10
C ASN A 449 -19.41 0.28 19.00
N HIS A 450 -20.71 0.28 18.68
CA HIS A 450 -21.49 -0.94 18.48
C HIS A 450 -20.89 -1.83 17.37
N ASN A 451 -20.53 -1.23 16.24
CA ASN A 451 -19.92 -1.93 15.10
C ASN A 451 -18.56 -2.54 15.46
N ASP A 452 -17.71 -1.78 16.15
CA ASP A 452 -16.39 -2.22 16.62
C ASP A 452 -16.52 -3.34 17.65
N TYR A 453 -17.43 -3.19 18.62
CA TYR A 453 -17.72 -4.20 19.64
C TYR A 453 -18.15 -5.52 19.00
N TYR A 454 -19.05 -5.48 18.02
CA TYR A 454 -19.52 -6.67 17.32
C TYR A 454 -18.38 -7.37 16.55
N LYS A 455 -17.56 -6.63 15.79
CA LYS A 455 -16.42 -7.23 15.09
C LYS A 455 -15.35 -7.77 16.05
N ASP A 456 -15.10 -7.11 17.16
CA ASP A 456 -14.22 -7.64 18.22
C ASP A 456 -14.80 -8.90 18.86
N LYS A 457 -16.12 -9.01 18.97
CA LYS A 457 -16.77 -10.24 19.43
C LYS A 457 -16.59 -11.38 18.44
N LEU A 458 -16.74 -11.12 17.14
CA LEU A 458 -16.46 -12.09 16.08
C LEU A 458 -15.00 -12.58 16.13
N ARG A 459 -14.05 -11.65 16.31
CA ARG A 459 -12.62 -11.99 16.49
C ARG A 459 -12.38 -12.83 17.73
N THR A 460 -13.03 -12.50 18.84
CA THR A 460 -12.94 -13.24 20.10
C THR A 460 -13.36 -14.70 19.90
N ILE A 461 -14.53 -14.91 19.29
CA ILE A 461 -15.06 -16.25 18.99
C ILE A 461 -14.09 -17.01 18.07
N GLU A 462 -13.55 -16.34 17.05
CA GLU A 462 -12.59 -16.94 16.13
C GLU A 462 -11.28 -17.33 16.83
N ILE A 463 -10.72 -16.45 17.67
CA ILE A 463 -9.50 -16.70 18.45
C ILE A 463 -9.68 -17.93 19.35
N GLN A 464 -10.76 -17.96 20.13
CA GLN A 464 -11.08 -19.07 21.02
C GLN A 464 -11.26 -20.39 20.25
N THR A 465 -11.90 -20.33 19.09
CA THR A 465 -12.05 -21.51 18.23
C THR A 465 -10.69 -22.00 17.72
N ARG A 466 -9.79 -21.10 17.32
CA ARG A 466 -8.44 -21.45 16.85
C ARG A 466 -7.59 -22.05 17.97
N GLN A 467 -7.68 -21.52 19.18
CA GLN A 467 -7.02 -22.10 20.37
C GLN A 467 -7.46 -23.55 20.58
N GLN A 468 -8.76 -23.80 20.60
CA GLN A 468 -9.29 -25.16 20.78
C GLN A 468 -8.86 -26.13 19.67
N ILE A 469 -8.84 -25.67 18.41
CA ILE A 469 -8.35 -26.48 17.28
C ILE A 469 -6.87 -26.83 17.48
N ASN A 470 -6.04 -25.83 17.76
CA ASN A 470 -4.60 -26.02 17.93
C ASN A 470 -4.25 -26.88 19.16
N GLU A 471 -5.02 -26.77 20.25
CA GLU A 471 -4.89 -27.62 21.43
C GLU A 471 -5.25 -29.08 21.12
N LYS A 472 -6.35 -29.31 20.40
CA LYS A 472 -6.75 -30.65 19.95
C LYS A 472 -5.70 -31.28 19.04
N GLU A 473 -5.17 -30.55 18.08
CA GLU A 473 -4.10 -31.02 17.19
C GLU A 473 -2.84 -31.38 17.97
N LYS A 474 -2.40 -30.53 18.91
CA LYS A 474 -1.26 -30.82 19.79
C LYS A 474 -1.49 -32.06 20.65
N SER A 475 -2.69 -32.22 21.23
CA SER A 475 -3.01 -33.39 22.06
C SER A 475 -3.00 -34.69 21.26
N THR A 476 -3.54 -34.67 20.04
CA THR A 476 -3.57 -35.83 19.13
C THR A 476 -2.15 -36.22 18.70
N GLN A 477 -1.32 -35.23 18.39
CA GLN A 477 0.08 -35.46 18.02
C GLN A 477 0.89 -36.03 19.19
N ASN A 478 0.67 -35.52 20.42
CA ASN A 478 1.31 -36.06 21.62
C ASN A 478 0.88 -37.50 21.95
N ILE A 479 -0.38 -37.88 21.69
CA ILE A 479 -0.86 -39.25 21.85
C ILE A 479 -0.20 -40.17 20.81
N ASN A 480 -0.14 -39.75 19.55
CA ASN A 480 0.51 -40.52 18.49
C ASN A 480 2.02 -40.70 18.75
N ASP A 481 2.71 -39.66 19.24
CA ASP A 481 4.13 -39.73 19.60
C ASP A 481 4.40 -40.62 20.83
N LYS A 482 3.48 -40.65 21.80
CA LYS A 482 3.53 -41.59 22.94
C LYS A 482 3.30 -43.03 22.49
N ASN A 483 2.28 -43.29 21.66
CA ASN A 483 2.02 -44.62 21.09
C ASN A 483 3.19 -45.10 20.21
N HIS A 484 3.86 -44.21 19.48
CA HIS A 484 5.05 -44.55 18.70
C HIS A 484 6.28 -44.87 19.55
N LYS A 485 6.40 -44.27 20.74
CA LYS A 485 7.45 -44.58 21.73
C LYS A 485 7.17 -45.86 22.50
N GLU A 486 5.92 -46.14 22.88
CA GLU A 486 5.54 -47.40 23.53
C GLU A 486 5.69 -48.61 22.58
N CYS A 487 5.40 -48.43 21.28
CA CYS A 487 5.63 -49.46 20.26
C CYS A 487 7.14 -49.74 19.99
N ARG A 488 8.05 -48.88 20.48
CA ARG A 488 9.50 -49.10 20.47
C ARG A 488 10.04 -49.70 21.77
N HIS A 489 9.23 -49.80 22.83
CA HIS A 489 9.63 -50.40 24.11
C HIS A 489 9.01 -51.77 24.38
N SER A 490 8.17 -52.28 23.47
CA SER A 490 7.62 -53.65 23.51
C SER A 490 8.32 -54.65 22.56
N ARG A 491 9.47 -54.31 21.98
CA ARG A 491 10.32 -55.25 21.20
C ARG A 491 11.60 -55.62 21.94
N ALA A 492 11.46 -56.18 23.13
CA ALA A 492 12.52 -56.92 23.81
C ALA A 492 11.89 -58.05 24.63
N GLY A 493 11.85 -59.25 24.05
CA GLY A 493 11.56 -60.50 24.77
C GLY A 493 10.52 -61.40 24.11
N GLY A 494 10.95 -62.60 23.68
CA GLY A 494 10.10 -63.80 23.67
C GLY A 494 9.72 -64.41 22.32
N ASN A 495 10.51 -65.40 21.93
CA ASN A 495 10.30 -66.59 21.07
C ASN A 495 9.14 -66.72 20.04
N PRO A 496 9.40 -67.35 18.87
CA PRO A 496 8.41 -67.69 17.85
C PRO A 496 7.83 -69.09 18.07
N GLU A 497 6.51 -69.26 17.99
CA GLU A 497 5.83 -70.37 17.28
C GLU A 497 4.31 -70.50 17.58
N PHE A 498 3.56 -70.59 16.48
CA PHE A 498 2.27 -71.25 16.24
C PHE A 498 0.88 -70.68 16.68
N LEU A 499 0.00 -70.70 15.64
CA LEU A 499 -1.48 -70.68 15.56
C LEU A 499 -2.16 -69.29 15.61
N ASN A 500 -2.68 -68.70 14.52
CA ASN A 500 -3.60 -69.15 13.46
C ASN A 500 -5.06 -69.34 13.92
N THR A 501 -5.85 -68.27 13.90
CA THR A 501 -7.30 -68.15 13.55
C THR A 501 -7.59 -66.64 13.61
N GLY A 502 -8.03 -65.90 12.59
CA GLY A 502 -8.88 -66.22 11.47
C GLY A 502 -10.04 -65.21 11.49
N PHE A 503 -9.96 -64.13 10.72
CA PHE A 503 -11.13 -63.52 10.08
C PHE A 503 -10.70 -62.74 8.83
N ARG A 504 -11.00 -63.35 7.68
CA ARG A 504 -11.10 -62.71 6.36
C ARG A 504 -12.32 -61.78 6.37
N VAL A 505 -12.27 -60.66 5.67
CA VAL A 505 -13.00 -60.49 4.39
C VAL A 505 -12.21 -59.50 3.52
N ALA A 506 -11.86 -59.98 2.33
CA ALA A 506 -11.28 -59.22 1.24
C ALA A 506 -12.38 -58.57 0.40
N LEU A 507 -12.03 -57.55 -0.38
CA LEU A 507 -12.34 -57.53 -1.81
C LEU A 507 -11.37 -56.62 -2.57
N ARG A 508 -10.78 -57.21 -3.61
CA ARG A 508 -9.76 -56.69 -4.53
C ARG A 508 -10.41 -55.92 -5.70
N LEU A 509 -9.70 -54.89 -6.20
CA LEU A 509 -9.18 -54.59 -7.57
C LEU A 509 -9.98 -55.12 -8.80
N PRO A 510 -9.92 -54.55 -10.05
CA PRO A 510 -8.69 -54.06 -10.71
C PRO A 510 -8.80 -53.03 -11.87
N GLY A 511 -7.65 -52.57 -12.35
CA GLY A 511 -7.50 -51.99 -13.68
C GLY A 511 -6.10 -51.42 -13.94
N MET A 512 -5.35 -52.08 -14.83
CA MET A 512 -4.13 -51.63 -15.51
C MET A 512 -2.78 -52.07 -14.91
N THR A 513 -2.01 -52.67 -15.82
CA THR A 513 -0.75 -53.41 -15.70
C THR A 513 0.46 -52.49 -15.58
N ASN A 514 1.46 -52.90 -14.81
CA ASN A 514 2.80 -52.34 -14.83
C ASN A 514 3.64 -53.02 -15.91
N GLU A 515 4.22 -52.23 -16.82
CA GLU A 515 5.49 -52.58 -17.47
C GLU A 515 6.52 -51.50 -17.18
N ALA A 516 7.73 -51.98 -16.96
CA ALA A 516 8.90 -51.26 -16.47
C ALA A 516 9.55 -50.36 -17.53
N VAL A 517 10.42 -49.45 -17.09
CA VAL A 517 11.87 -49.42 -17.41
C VAL A 517 12.48 -48.07 -16.99
N THR A 518 13.73 -48.16 -16.55
CA THR A 518 14.64 -47.24 -15.86
C THR A 518 15.25 -46.08 -16.67
N ALA A 519 15.70 -45.05 -15.92
CA ALA A 519 16.83 -44.10 -16.12
C ALA A 519 16.60 -42.81 -16.96
N PRO A 520 17.47 -41.76 -16.87
CA PRO A 520 18.17 -41.08 -15.75
C PRO A 520 17.92 -39.52 -15.78
N PRO A 521 18.52 -38.66 -14.93
CA PRO A 521 18.15 -37.24 -14.86
C PRO A 521 18.88 -36.40 -15.93
N GLN A 522 18.15 -35.63 -16.73
CA GLN A 522 18.70 -34.68 -17.69
C GLN A 522 18.26 -33.24 -17.41
N THR A 523 19.24 -32.46 -16.93
CA THR A 523 19.62 -31.11 -17.39
C THR A 523 18.53 -30.24 -18.04
N ALA A 524 18.11 -29.20 -17.31
CA ALA A 524 17.37 -28.07 -17.86
C ALA A 524 18.29 -27.24 -18.75
N ASP A 525 18.17 -27.45 -20.06
CA ASP A 525 18.89 -26.70 -21.07
C ASP A 525 18.27 -25.31 -21.28
N ARG A 526 19.15 -24.32 -21.42
CA ARG A 526 18.82 -22.92 -21.71
C ARG A 526 18.30 -22.83 -23.14
N GLN A 527 17.02 -22.51 -23.32
CA GLN A 527 16.55 -22.01 -24.62
C GLN A 527 17.01 -20.57 -24.82
N THR A 528 18.01 -20.45 -25.68
CA THR A 528 18.44 -19.25 -26.39
C THR A 528 17.31 -18.70 -27.26
N GLY A 529 17.29 -17.37 -27.40
CA GLY A 529 16.20 -16.62 -27.98
C GLY A 529 15.93 -16.94 -29.45
N SER A 530 14.65 -17.08 -29.79
CA SER A 530 14.16 -16.84 -31.13
C SER A 530 13.73 -15.37 -31.27
N SER A 531 14.10 -14.78 -32.40
CA SER A 531 13.70 -13.46 -32.86
C SER A 531 12.18 -13.41 -33.05
N ALA A 532 11.44 -12.96 -32.03
CA ALA A 532 10.03 -12.68 -32.15
C ALA A 532 9.83 -11.40 -32.98
N SER A 533 9.26 -11.56 -34.17
CA SER A 533 8.75 -10.48 -35.01
C SER A 533 7.73 -9.61 -34.26
N LEU A 534 7.75 -8.31 -34.55
CA LEU A 534 6.97 -7.27 -33.89
C LEU A 534 5.45 -7.49 -34.11
N ALA A 535 4.67 -7.64 -33.03
CA ALA A 535 3.21 -7.59 -33.15
C ALA A 535 2.75 -6.16 -33.59
N PRO A 536 1.95 -5.97 -34.65
CA PRO A 536 1.66 -4.63 -35.21
C PRO A 536 0.89 -3.68 -34.27
N ASN A 537 0.10 -4.21 -33.33
CA ASN A 537 -0.99 -3.44 -32.69
C ASN A 537 -0.58 -2.48 -31.54
N GLN A 538 0.71 -2.18 -31.34
CA GLN A 538 1.18 -1.25 -30.27
C GLN A 538 2.12 -0.15 -30.76
N ILE A 539 2.47 -0.14 -32.06
CA ILE A 539 3.34 0.87 -32.64
C ILE A 539 2.47 1.93 -33.32
N PHE A 540 2.64 3.19 -32.91
CA PHE A 540 1.93 4.32 -33.51
C PHE A 540 2.63 4.84 -34.78
N ALA A 541 3.95 4.93 -34.73
CA ALA A 541 4.80 5.38 -35.83
C ALA A 541 6.20 4.79 -35.68
N GLU A 542 6.97 4.79 -36.76
CA GLU A 542 8.40 4.46 -36.74
C GLU A 542 9.22 5.71 -37.07
N PHE A 543 10.43 5.81 -36.51
CA PHE A 543 11.40 6.83 -36.87
C PHE A 543 12.75 6.16 -37.17
N PRO A 544 13.10 5.93 -38.44
CA PRO A 544 14.34 5.27 -38.86
C PRO A 544 15.55 6.22 -38.88
N GLY A 545 15.33 7.54 -38.76
CA GLY A 545 16.39 8.57 -38.78
C GLY A 545 16.66 9.21 -40.15
N LYS A 546 15.84 8.95 -41.17
CA LYS A 546 15.98 9.48 -42.55
C LYS A 546 14.64 9.86 -43.22
N ASP A 547 13.62 10.20 -42.43
CA ASP A 547 12.27 10.54 -42.95
C ASP A 547 12.08 12.04 -43.16
N ASP A 548 11.11 12.40 -44.01
CA ASP A 548 10.66 13.78 -44.25
C ASP A 548 10.11 14.48 -43.00
N LYS A 549 9.74 13.71 -41.96
CA LYS A 549 9.18 14.21 -40.70
C LYS A 549 10.22 14.15 -39.60
N THR A 550 10.38 15.25 -38.88
CA THR A 550 11.29 15.32 -37.73
C THR A 550 10.72 14.55 -36.53
N LEU A 551 11.58 14.03 -35.66
CA LEU A 551 11.13 13.32 -34.46
C LEU A 551 10.20 14.19 -33.58
N PRO A 552 10.45 15.50 -33.37
CA PRO A 552 9.53 16.37 -32.65
C PRO A 552 8.12 16.41 -33.22
N GLN A 553 7.99 16.48 -34.56
CA GLN A 553 6.69 16.48 -35.24
C GLN A 553 5.93 15.17 -34.99
N ILE A 554 6.63 14.03 -35.04
CA ILE A 554 6.05 12.71 -34.75
C ILE A 554 5.60 12.65 -33.29
N CYS A 555 6.45 13.07 -32.34
CA CYS A 555 6.15 13.08 -30.92
C CYS A 555 4.93 13.96 -30.57
N HIS A 556 4.80 15.14 -31.19
CA HIS A 556 3.65 16.01 -31.00
C HIS A 556 2.34 15.37 -31.46
N ASN A 557 2.34 14.77 -32.64
CA ASN A 557 1.18 14.07 -33.19
C ASN A 557 0.83 12.83 -32.36
N PHE A 558 1.84 12.07 -31.95
CA PHE A 558 1.71 10.91 -31.10
C PHE A 558 1.09 11.27 -29.75
N PHE A 559 1.59 12.30 -29.07
CA PHE A 559 1.05 12.75 -27.80
C PHE A 559 -0.42 13.19 -27.90
N LYS A 560 -0.76 13.97 -28.94
CA LYS A 560 -2.16 14.35 -29.22
C LYS A 560 -3.05 13.13 -29.46
N SER A 561 -2.56 12.13 -30.20
CA SER A 561 -3.28 10.89 -30.47
C SER A 561 -3.49 10.05 -29.20
N GLN A 562 -2.43 9.83 -28.42
CA GLN A 562 -2.51 9.10 -27.16
C GLN A 562 -3.39 9.82 -26.13
N LYS A 563 -3.37 11.15 -26.04
CA LYS A 563 -4.27 11.90 -25.16
C LYS A 563 -5.76 11.71 -25.53
N LYS A 564 -6.06 11.43 -26.80
CA LYS A 564 -7.43 11.11 -27.27
C LYS A 564 -7.81 9.64 -27.06
N SER A 565 -6.87 8.73 -27.33
CA SER A 565 -7.12 7.27 -27.39
C SER A 565 -6.81 6.52 -26.09
N TRP A 566 -6.03 7.11 -25.18
CA TRP A 566 -5.61 6.51 -23.92
C TRP A 566 -6.17 7.33 -22.73
N PRO A 567 -7.30 6.91 -22.13
CA PRO A 567 -7.98 7.66 -21.07
C PRO A 567 -7.11 7.96 -19.84
N ALA A 568 -6.18 7.06 -19.50
CA ALA A 568 -5.27 7.24 -18.37
C ALA A 568 -4.35 8.45 -18.58
N LEU A 569 -3.74 8.59 -19.76
CA LEU A 569 -2.94 9.77 -20.11
C LEU A 569 -3.79 11.03 -20.15
N ALA A 570 -5.01 10.95 -20.70
CA ALA A 570 -5.93 12.08 -20.71
C ALA A 570 -6.23 12.60 -19.29
N SER A 571 -6.41 11.68 -18.32
CA SER A 571 -6.58 12.03 -16.91
C SER A 571 -5.32 12.63 -16.33
N ALA A 572 -4.17 11.98 -16.52
CA ALA A 572 -2.90 12.46 -15.99
C ALA A 572 -2.55 13.88 -16.49
N CYS A 573 -2.86 14.19 -17.75
CA CYS A 573 -2.69 15.54 -18.29
C CYS A 573 -3.66 16.57 -17.66
N ARG A 574 -4.90 16.18 -17.32
CA ARG A 574 -5.83 17.07 -16.60
C ARG A 574 -5.34 17.32 -15.18
N ASP A 575 -4.89 16.28 -14.49
CA ASP A 575 -4.37 16.40 -13.14
C ASP A 575 -3.12 17.30 -13.11
N LEU A 576 -2.26 17.19 -14.13
CA LEU A 576 -1.11 18.07 -14.31
C LEU A 576 -1.51 19.56 -14.43
N THR A 577 -2.60 19.88 -15.14
CA THR A 577 -3.09 21.27 -15.23
C THR A 577 -3.60 21.84 -13.90
N GLY A 578 -3.97 20.98 -12.95
CA GLY A 578 -4.39 21.36 -11.60
C GLY A 578 -3.26 21.46 -10.57
N THR A 579 -2.00 21.25 -10.98
CA THR A 579 -0.84 21.32 -10.07
C THR A 579 -0.59 22.75 -9.58
N LYS A 580 -0.15 22.89 -8.32
CA LYS A 580 0.23 24.20 -7.74
C LYS A 580 1.72 24.43 -7.95
N ILE A 581 2.10 25.67 -8.25
CA ILE A 581 3.50 26.06 -8.48
C ILE A 581 3.89 27.18 -7.51
N ARG A 582 5.09 27.10 -6.92
CA ARG A 582 5.70 28.15 -6.09
C ARG A 582 7.16 28.32 -6.48
N LYS A 583 7.59 29.57 -6.72
CA LYS A 583 9.00 29.87 -7.04
C LYS A 583 9.73 30.33 -5.77
N LEU A 584 10.95 29.83 -5.59
CA LEU A 584 11.88 30.23 -4.54
C LEU A 584 13.10 30.90 -5.19
N SER A 585 13.54 32.03 -4.67
CA SER A 585 14.77 32.71 -5.10
C SER A 585 15.86 32.45 -4.07
N CYS A 586 16.88 31.66 -4.43
CA CYS A 586 17.86 31.11 -3.49
C CYS A 586 19.26 31.73 -3.65
N GLY A 587 19.29 33.03 -3.96
CA GLY A 587 20.52 33.76 -4.27
C GLY A 587 20.86 33.62 -5.75
N ASN A 588 21.83 32.76 -6.07
CA ASN A 588 22.39 32.65 -7.43
C ASN A 588 21.57 31.77 -8.38
N TYR A 589 20.48 31.17 -7.91
CA TYR A 589 19.61 30.33 -8.72
C TYR A 589 18.17 30.35 -8.19
N SER A 590 17.22 29.99 -9.05
CA SER A 590 15.82 29.84 -8.68
C SER A 590 15.40 28.38 -8.60
N ILE A 591 14.41 28.09 -7.76
CA ILE A 591 13.79 26.76 -7.65
C ILE A 591 12.29 26.92 -7.91
N THR A 592 11.73 26.04 -8.74
CA THR A 592 10.28 25.91 -8.92
C THR A 592 9.79 24.68 -8.15
N LEU A 593 9.01 24.89 -7.11
CA LEU A 593 8.27 23.83 -6.44
C LEU A 593 7.00 23.53 -7.23
N GLN A 594 6.71 22.27 -7.48
CA GLN A 594 5.45 21.79 -8.06
C GLN A 594 4.78 20.82 -7.08
N TYR A 595 3.55 21.13 -6.66
CA TYR A 595 2.70 20.18 -5.94
C TYR A 595 1.98 19.29 -6.95
N ASN A 596 2.38 18.03 -7.02
CA ASN A 596 1.86 17.05 -7.98
C ASN A 596 1.57 15.69 -7.30
N PRO A 597 0.36 15.49 -6.75
CA PRO A 597 0.04 14.28 -5.98
C PRO A 597 0.10 12.98 -6.80
N ALA A 598 -0.08 13.06 -8.13
CA ALA A 598 0.03 11.91 -9.01
C ALA A 598 1.43 11.26 -9.00
N ARG A 599 2.45 11.98 -8.50
CA ARG A 599 3.84 11.51 -8.43
C ARG A 599 4.17 10.73 -7.16
N ALA A 600 3.22 10.55 -6.24
CA ALA A 600 3.44 9.83 -4.98
C ALA A 600 3.98 8.40 -5.20
N LEU A 601 3.40 7.66 -6.15
CA LEU A 601 3.82 6.29 -6.48
C LEU A 601 5.23 6.22 -7.05
N SER A 602 5.62 7.18 -7.91
CA SER A 602 6.95 7.20 -8.52
C SER A 602 8.02 7.67 -7.52
N SER A 603 7.71 8.69 -6.71
CA SER A 603 8.63 9.23 -5.69
C SER A 603 8.81 8.28 -4.50
N GLY A 604 7.86 7.37 -4.26
CA GLY A 604 7.90 6.31 -3.25
C GLY A 604 8.20 4.91 -3.79
N ALA A 605 8.61 4.76 -5.04
CA ALA A 605 8.88 3.42 -5.57
C ALA A 605 10.09 2.80 -4.86
N ALA A 606 9.93 1.56 -4.38
CA ALA A 606 11.04 0.76 -3.88
C ALA A 606 11.93 0.33 -5.05
N VAL A 607 13.20 0.75 -5.00
CA VAL A 607 14.21 0.51 -6.05
C VAL A 607 15.26 -0.52 -5.62
N ASP A 608 15.04 -1.22 -4.51
CA ASP A 608 15.94 -2.29 -4.06
C ASP A 608 15.77 -3.55 -4.94
N ALA A 609 16.87 -4.31 -5.07
CA ALA A 609 16.93 -5.48 -5.94
C ALA A 609 15.88 -6.56 -5.60
N LYS A 610 15.43 -6.66 -4.33
CA LYS A 610 14.43 -7.64 -3.89
C LYS A 610 13.02 -7.22 -4.30
N SER A 611 12.70 -5.93 -4.24
CA SER A 611 11.42 -5.38 -4.71
C SER A 611 11.30 -5.45 -6.23
N ILE A 612 12.38 -5.15 -6.95
CA ILE A 612 12.43 -5.21 -8.42
C ILE A 612 12.17 -6.61 -8.94
N LYS A 613 12.87 -7.63 -8.39
CA LYS A 613 12.69 -9.04 -8.80
C LYS A 613 11.27 -9.60 -8.58
N LYS A 614 10.45 -8.95 -7.74
CA LYS A 614 9.10 -9.39 -7.38
C LYS A 614 8.00 -8.78 -8.24
N ARG A 615 8.27 -7.72 -9.01
CA ARG A 615 7.29 -7.06 -9.87
C ARG A 615 7.60 -7.31 -11.35
N PRO A 616 6.60 -7.54 -12.21
CA PRO A 616 6.79 -7.47 -13.65
C PRO A 616 7.33 -6.07 -14.02
N CYS A 617 8.38 -6.00 -14.84
CA CYS A 617 8.91 -4.71 -15.29
C CYS A 617 7.87 -3.99 -16.16
N PHE A 618 7.40 -2.83 -15.72
CA PHE A 618 6.35 -2.05 -16.38
C PHE A 618 6.81 -1.32 -17.65
N LEU A 619 8.11 -1.35 -17.96
CA LEU A 619 8.67 -0.84 -19.22
C LEU A 619 8.81 -1.95 -20.28
N CYS A 620 8.69 -3.22 -19.88
CA CYS A 620 8.66 -4.32 -20.83
C CYS A 620 7.37 -4.28 -21.65
N ARG A 621 7.50 -4.51 -22.96
CA ARG A 621 6.39 -4.46 -23.91
C ARG A 621 5.17 -5.28 -23.49
N GLY A 622 5.38 -6.49 -22.98
CA GLY A 622 4.31 -7.37 -22.52
C GLY A 622 3.56 -6.88 -21.28
N ASN A 623 4.10 -5.89 -20.56
CA ASN A 623 3.56 -5.34 -19.33
C ASN A 623 3.11 -3.87 -19.47
N LEU A 624 3.14 -3.31 -20.69
CA LEU A 624 2.66 -1.95 -20.92
C LEU A 624 1.15 -1.88 -20.67
N PRO A 625 0.65 -0.78 -20.05
CA PRO A 625 -0.77 -0.52 -19.91
C PRO A 625 -1.56 -0.71 -21.23
N PRO A 626 -2.77 -1.31 -21.17
CA PRO A 626 -3.65 -1.40 -22.32
C PRO A 626 -3.93 0.00 -22.93
N GLY A 627 -3.78 0.11 -24.25
CA GLY A 627 -3.99 1.36 -24.99
C GLY A 627 -2.77 2.30 -25.02
N GLN A 628 -1.71 2.01 -24.25
CA GLN A 628 -0.44 2.71 -24.43
C GLN A 628 0.26 2.18 -25.69
N HIS A 629 0.48 3.10 -26.64
CA HIS A 629 1.25 2.82 -27.85
C HIS A 629 2.63 3.46 -27.73
N GLY A 630 3.51 3.24 -28.70
CA GLY A 630 4.81 3.92 -28.75
C GLY A 630 5.29 4.21 -30.16
N ILE A 631 6.29 5.09 -30.26
CA ILE A 631 7.04 5.32 -31.50
C ILE A 631 8.25 4.39 -31.51
N LEU A 632 8.36 3.53 -32.52
CA LEU A 632 9.54 2.68 -32.70
C LEU A 632 10.70 3.54 -33.21
N TYR A 633 11.64 3.88 -32.33
CA TYR A 633 12.77 4.72 -32.64
C TYR A 633 13.99 3.87 -33.01
N ARG A 634 14.43 4.00 -34.28
CA ARG A 634 15.60 3.34 -34.88
C ARG A 634 15.69 1.83 -34.58
N ASN A 635 14.53 1.16 -34.54
CA ASN A 635 14.35 -0.26 -34.20
C ASN A 635 15.08 -0.72 -32.91
N ARG A 636 15.25 0.19 -31.95
CA ARG A 636 16.03 -0.07 -30.73
C ARG A 636 15.36 0.43 -29.47
N TYR A 637 14.63 1.54 -29.57
CA TYR A 637 13.86 2.12 -28.48
C TYR A 637 12.39 2.27 -28.84
N LEU A 638 11.57 2.38 -27.81
CA LEU A 638 10.17 2.73 -27.90
C LEU A 638 9.96 4.04 -27.12
N ILE A 639 9.48 5.08 -27.80
CA ILE A 639 9.12 6.35 -27.16
C ILE A 639 7.66 6.27 -26.73
N LEU A 640 7.42 6.38 -25.43
CA LEU A 640 6.14 6.23 -24.77
C LEU A 640 5.71 7.55 -24.12
N CYS A 641 4.43 7.88 -24.15
CA CYS A 641 3.92 8.97 -23.30
C CYS A 641 4.09 8.58 -21.82
N ASN A 642 4.67 9.46 -21.00
CA ASN A 642 4.86 9.17 -19.58
C ASN A 642 3.49 9.16 -18.87
N PRO A 643 3.10 8.06 -18.18
CA PRO A 643 1.80 7.94 -17.51
C PRO A 643 1.62 8.88 -16.31
N ALA A 644 2.72 9.39 -15.74
CA ALA A 644 2.71 10.34 -14.63
C ALA A 644 3.60 11.55 -14.98
N PRO A 645 3.15 12.39 -15.94
CA PRO A 645 3.95 13.47 -16.51
C PRO A 645 4.16 14.61 -15.50
N ILE A 646 5.35 15.21 -15.55
CA ILE A 646 5.70 16.44 -14.79
C ILE A 646 5.47 17.70 -15.66
N PHE A 647 5.57 17.53 -16.98
CA PHE A 647 5.37 18.58 -17.97
C PHE A 647 4.44 18.05 -19.06
N ASP A 648 3.77 18.95 -19.77
CA ASP A 648 3.07 18.56 -21.00
C ASP A 648 4.09 18.02 -22.01
N ARG A 649 3.71 17.01 -22.82
CA ARG A 649 4.62 16.34 -23.77
C ARG A 649 5.87 15.73 -23.11
N HIS A 650 5.70 15.10 -21.95
CA HIS A 650 6.74 14.32 -21.28
C HIS A 650 6.71 12.86 -21.75
N PHE A 651 7.83 12.36 -22.28
CA PHE A 651 7.98 10.98 -22.76
C PHE A 651 8.99 10.16 -21.97
N THR A 652 8.82 8.84 -22.00
CA THR A 652 9.79 7.84 -21.54
C THR A 652 10.31 7.07 -22.75
N VAL A 653 11.63 7.03 -22.94
CA VAL A 653 12.28 6.39 -24.10
C VAL A 653 12.92 5.09 -23.62
N VAL A 654 12.26 3.95 -23.86
CA VAL A 654 12.66 2.66 -23.29
C VAL A 654 13.37 1.80 -24.32
N THR A 655 14.34 1.00 -23.90
CA THR A 655 14.93 -0.02 -24.78
C THR A 655 13.95 -1.17 -25.07
N LEU A 656 14.00 -1.74 -26.27
CA LEU A 656 13.18 -2.92 -26.60
C LEU A 656 13.58 -4.17 -25.82
N LYS A 657 14.87 -4.28 -25.47
CA LYS A 657 15.41 -5.37 -24.65
C LYS A 657 15.42 -4.96 -23.18
N HIS A 658 15.04 -5.89 -22.29
CA HIS A 658 15.19 -5.69 -20.85
C HIS A 658 16.67 -5.77 -20.49
N GLN A 659 17.30 -4.63 -20.25
CA GLN A 659 18.71 -4.51 -19.89
C GLN A 659 18.90 -3.44 -18.81
N PRO A 660 19.90 -3.53 -17.91
CA PRO A 660 20.04 -2.59 -16.80
C PRO A 660 20.27 -1.13 -17.24
N GLN A 661 19.97 -0.20 -16.33
CA GLN A 661 20.38 1.21 -16.45
C GLN A 661 21.92 1.28 -16.46
N ASP A 662 22.48 1.83 -17.53
CA ASP A 662 23.92 1.98 -17.71
C ASP A 662 24.18 3.13 -18.69
N ILE A 663 24.67 4.26 -18.19
CA ILE A 663 24.96 5.44 -19.02
C ILE A 663 26.18 5.22 -19.90
N MET A 664 27.20 4.49 -19.44
CA MET A 664 28.44 4.29 -20.21
C MET A 664 28.17 3.48 -21.48
N ALA A 665 27.34 2.44 -21.37
CA ALA A 665 26.93 1.62 -22.50
C ALA A 665 25.90 2.31 -23.42
N SER A 666 25.21 3.35 -22.94
CA SER A 666 24.08 3.98 -23.64
C SER A 666 24.30 5.42 -24.08
N LEU A 667 25.45 6.02 -23.75
CA LEU A 667 25.79 7.42 -24.04
C LEU A 667 25.62 7.79 -25.52
N SER A 668 26.11 6.97 -26.44
CA SER A 668 25.95 7.24 -27.88
C SER A 668 24.47 7.37 -28.29
N TRP A 669 23.57 6.64 -27.63
CA TRP A 669 22.14 6.75 -27.88
C TRP A 669 21.51 7.95 -27.20
N LEU A 670 21.95 8.33 -26.00
CA LEU A 670 21.53 9.59 -25.38
C LEU A 670 21.85 10.77 -26.30
N LEU A 671 23.08 10.85 -26.82
CA LEU A 671 23.51 11.89 -27.75
C LEU A 671 22.71 11.86 -29.05
N GLN A 672 22.49 10.67 -29.64
CA GLN A 672 21.73 10.55 -30.89
C GLN A 672 20.26 10.95 -30.73
N ILE A 673 19.61 10.55 -29.63
CA ILE A 673 18.23 10.94 -29.34
C ILE A 673 18.14 12.45 -29.14
N ALA A 674 19.11 13.07 -28.45
CA ALA A 674 19.13 14.52 -28.25
C ALA A 674 19.27 15.30 -29.56
N LYS A 675 20.11 14.81 -30.50
CA LYS A 675 20.21 15.38 -31.86
C LYS A 675 18.88 15.30 -32.59
N ASP A 676 18.26 14.12 -32.60
CA ASP A 676 17.01 13.88 -33.33
C ASP A 676 15.82 14.63 -32.72
N ALA A 677 15.81 14.83 -31.39
CA ALA A 677 14.73 15.47 -30.64
C ALA A 677 14.84 17.00 -30.53
N SER A 678 15.97 17.57 -30.95
CA SER A 678 16.18 19.02 -31.02
C SER A 678 15.29 19.68 -32.09
N PRO A 679 14.85 20.94 -31.90
CA PRO A 679 15.11 21.80 -30.74
C PRO A 679 14.08 21.64 -29.60
N ASP A 680 12.98 20.93 -29.85
CA ASP A 680 11.80 20.94 -28.99
C ASP A 680 11.99 20.23 -27.64
N TYR A 681 12.91 19.27 -27.57
CA TYR A 681 13.10 18.45 -26.37
C TYR A 681 14.55 18.36 -25.89
N THR A 682 14.69 18.31 -24.57
CA THR A 682 15.90 17.87 -23.86
C THR A 682 15.73 16.43 -23.42
N VAL A 683 16.79 15.64 -23.57
CA VAL A 683 16.81 14.23 -23.15
C VAL A 683 17.53 14.13 -21.83
N LEU A 684 16.99 13.34 -20.90
CA LEU A 684 17.59 13.15 -19.58
C LEU A 684 17.71 11.68 -19.21
N TYR A 685 18.70 11.42 -18.38
CA TYR A 685 19.02 10.13 -17.81
C TYR A 685 19.09 10.22 -16.28
N ASN A 686 18.48 9.24 -15.62
CA ASN A 686 18.62 9.04 -14.18
C ASN A 686 19.41 7.76 -13.96
N GLY A 687 20.55 7.87 -13.26
CA GLY A 687 21.33 6.69 -12.89
C GLY A 687 20.54 5.71 -12.03
N PRO A 688 20.95 4.42 -11.97
CA PRO A 688 20.22 3.37 -11.26
C PRO A 688 20.03 3.68 -9.76
N ALA A 689 20.98 4.39 -9.16
CA ALA A 689 20.92 4.84 -7.77
C ALA A 689 20.48 6.32 -7.61
N CYS A 690 19.96 6.96 -8.67
CA CYS A 690 19.72 8.41 -8.72
C CYS A 690 18.41 8.78 -9.43
N GLY A 691 17.30 8.09 -9.11
CA GLY A 691 15.96 8.48 -9.56
C GLY A 691 15.42 7.67 -10.74
N ALA A 692 16.13 6.62 -11.18
CA ALA A 692 15.60 5.68 -12.16
C ALA A 692 14.35 4.96 -11.62
N SER A 693 13.26 5.00 -12.39
CA SER A 693 11.99 4.36 -12.00
C SER A 693 12.00 2.82 -12.11
N ALA A 694 12.86 2.32 -13.00
CA ALA A 694 13.15 0.91 -13.24
C ALA A 694 14.67 0.78 -13.50
N PRO A 695 15.50 0.65 -12.46
CA PRO A 695 16.95 0.60 -12.63
C PRO A 695 17.42 -0.69 -13.33
N ASP A 696 16.55 -1.68 -13.48
CA ASP A 696 16.79 -2.92 -14.21
C ASP A 696 16.41 -2.86 -15.71
N HIS A 697 15.79 -1.78 -16.20
CA HIS A 697 15.40 -1.63 -17.61
C HIS A 697 15.76 -0.25 -18.18
N LEU A 698 16.78 -0.16 -19.04
CA LEU A 698 17.34 1.05 -19.65
C LEU A 698 16.26 1.92 -20.29
N HIS A 699 16.12 3.15 -19.77
CA HIS A 699 15.21 4.16 -20.25
C HIS A 699 15.76 5.58 -20.05
N PHE A 700 15.51 6.44 -21.03
CA PHE A 700 15.66 7.89 -20.91
C PHE A 700 14.30 8.55 -20.69
N GLN A 701 14.30 9.85 -20.40
CA GLN A 701 13.09 10.68 -20.49
C GLN A 701 13.35 11.84 -21.44
N MET A 702 12.28 12.31 -22.06
CA MET A 702 12.33 13.43 -22.99
C MET A 702 11.27 14.45 -22.56
N ILE A 703 11.72 15.69 -22.33
CA ILE A 703 10.89 16.79 -21.81
C ILE A 703 11.06 18.02 -22.70
N PRO A 704 10.09 18.94 -22.75
CA PRO A 704 10.25 20.15 -23.56
C PRO A 704 11.44 21.00 -23.10
N SER A 705 12.23 21.50 -24.05
CA SER A 705 13.53 22.18 -23.79
C SER A 705 13.41 23.48 -22.99
N ASP A 706 12.21 24.07 -22.89
CA ASP A 706 11.96 25.33 -22.20
C ASP A 706 11.51 25.17 -20.74
N THR A 707 11.36 23.94 -20.26
CA THR A 707 10.76 23.65 -18.95
C THR A 707 11.70 23.76 -17.75
N LEU A 708 13.02 23.81 -17.97
CA LEU A 708 14.04 23.87 -16.92
C LEU A 708 14.91 25.14 -17.02
N PRO A 709 14.52 26.26 -16.37
CA PRO A 709 15.25 27.52 -16.42
C PRO A 709 16.72 27.40 -15.98
N PHE A 710 17.00 26.58 -14.96
CA PHE A 710 18.35 26.40 -14.44
C PHE A 710 19.34 25.88 -15.49
N LEU A 711 18.90 25.01 -16.42
CA LEU A 711 19.79 24.54 -17.50
C LEU A 711 20.19 25.68 -18.44
N LYS A 712 19.29 26.66 -18.65
CA LYS A 712 19.59 27.84 -19.46
C LYS A 712 20.57 28.77 -18.75
N GLU A 713 20.41 28.97 -17.44
CA GLU A 713 21.35 29.75 -16.61
C GLU A 713 22.78 29.17 -16.67
N LEU A 714 22.93 27.83 -16.71
CA LEU A 714 24.23 27.18 -16.84
C LEU A 714 24.92 27.44 -18.19
N ASN A 715 24.17 27.81 -19.23
CA ASN A 715 24.73 28.10 -20.56
C ASN A 715 25.46 29.44 -20.61
N GLU A 716 25.24 30.30 -19.61
CA GLU A 716 25.87 31.62 -19.50
C GLU A 716 27.19 31.56 -18.70
N LEU A 717 27.54 30.40 -18.13
CA LEU A 717 28.78 30.24 -17.38
C LEU A 717 30.01 30.36 -18.29
N PRO A 718 31.09 31.01 -17.83
CA PRO A 718 32.36 30.99 -18.54
C PRO A 718 33.01 29.60 -18.45
N PRO A 719 33.73 29.14 -19.51
CA PRO A 719 34.42 27.86 -19.46
C PRO A 719 35.57 27.90 -18.45
N ILE A 720 35.69 26.84 -17.66
CA ILE A 720 36.77 26.69 -16.67
C ILE A 720 38.00 25.98 -17.27
N LYS A 721 37.78 25.17 -18.32
CA LYS A 721 38.82 24.57 -19.15
C LYS A 721 38.33 24.60 -20.59
N VAL A 722 39.15 25.15 -21.48
CA VAL A 722 38.91 25.12 -22.93
C VAL A 722 39.90 24.12 -23.51
N GLY A 723 39.42 22.91 -23.81
CA GLY A 723 40.19 21.92 -24.58
C GLY A 723 40.22 22.29 -26.07
N ALA A 724 40.94 21.52 -26.88
CA ALA A 724 41.01 21.78 -28.33
C ALA A 724 39.66 21.56 -29.01
N THR A 725 38.84 20.63 -28.49
CA THR A 725 37.55 20.22 -29.06
C THR A 725 36.38 20.29 -28.08
N VAL A 726 36.63 20.17 -26.77
CA VAL A 726 35.57 20.17 -25.74
C VAL A 726 35.76 21.32 -24.76
N GLN A 727 34.68 22.05 -24.49
CA GLN A 727 34.61 23.07 -23.45
C GLN A 727 34.00 22.48 -22.18
N ILE A 728 34.65 22.75 -21.05
CA ILE A 728 34.19 22.29 -19.73
C ILE A 728 33.82 23.52 -18.90
N PHE A 729 32.61 23.49 -18.34
CA PHE A 729 32.09 24.48 -17.42
C PHE A 729 31.77 23.78 -16.10
N ALA A 730 31.94 24.47 -14.98
CA ALA A 730 31.49 23.98 -13.69
C ALA A 730 30.82 25.10 -12.93
N GLY A 731 29.67 24.79 -12.34
CA GLY A 731 28.93 25.75 -11.55
C GLY A 731 29.42 25.82 -10.11
N LYS A 732 29.79 27.01 -9.63
CA LYS A 732 30.08 27.28 -8.22
C LYS A 732 28.91 28.00 -7.57
N GLY A 733 28.65 27.76 -6.28
CA GLY A 733 27.61 28.48 -5.53
C GLY A 733 26.16 28.10 -5.87
N PHE A 734 25.94 26.91 -6.44
CA PHE A 734 24.60 26.37 -6.72
C PHE A 734 24.10 25.34 -5.70
N ASP A 735 24.85 25.14 -4.60
CA ASP A 735 24.58 24.13 -3.56
C ASP A 735 24.58 22.67 -4.05
N ARG A 736 24.90 22.43 -5.32
CA ARG A 736 24.98 21.11 -5.97
C ARG A 736 26.08 21.11 -7.03
N ALA A 737 26.77 19.98 -7.13
CA ALA A 737 27.83 19.79 -8.11
C ALA A 737 27.25 19.58 -9.51
N VAL A 738 27.68 20.44 -10.45
CA VAL A 738 27.29 20.37 -11.85
C VAL A 738 28.49 20.66 -12.76
N VAL A 739 28.67 19.80 -13.76
CA VAL A 739 29.65 19.96 -14.84
C VAL A 739 28.89 20.01 -16.15
N VAL A 740 29.23 20.98 -17.01
CA VAL A 740 28.72 21.03 -18.37
C VAL A 740 29.86 20.73 -19.31
N LEU A 741 29.64 19.82 -20.25
CA LEU A 741 30.55 19.52 -21.34
C LEU A 741 29.87 19.95 -22.64
N ALA A 742 30.54 20.73 -23.48
CA ALA A 742 29.99 21.16 -24.77
C ALA A 742 31.01 20.95 -25.89
N SER A 743 30.55 20.42 -27.03
CA SER A 743 31.39 20.23 -28.23
C SER A 743 30.53 20.05 -29.48
N GLU A 744 31.07 20.47 -30.62
CA GLU A 744 30.56 20.12 -31.95
C GLU A 744 31.02 18.72 -32.38
N ASP A 745 32.10 18.20 -31.78
CA ASP A 745 32.61 16.84 -32.00
C ASP A 745 31.96 15.86 -31.00
N THR A 746 31.15 14.96 -31.55
CA THR A 746 30.39 13.98 -30.76
C THR A 746 31.28 12.91 -30.11
N GLU A 747 32.35 12.48 -30.78
CA GLU A 747 33.24 11.46 -30.20
C GLU A 747 34.14 12.09 -29.15
N ALA A 748 34.66 13.30 -29.38
CA ALA A 748 35.41 14.03 -28.36
C ALA A 748 34.58 14.28 -27.10
N LEU A 749 33.31 14.70 -27.26
CA LEU A 749 32.39 14.89 -26.13
C LEU A 749 32.16 13.60 -25.34
N LYS A 750 31.99 12.49 -26.05
CA LYS A 750 31.77 11.15 -25.47
C LYS A 750 32.99 10.66 -24.69
N GLU A 751 34.18 10.78 -25.26
CA GLU A 751 35.43 10.47 -24.57
C GLU A 751 35.61 11.33 -23.32
N GLN A 752 35.34 12.62 -23.44
CA GLN A 752 35.48 13.56 -22.34
C GLN A 752 34.48 13.28 -21.20
N PHE A 753 33.25 12.88 -21.52
CA PHE A 753 32.26 12.44 -20.54
C PHE A 753 32.68 11.13 -19.86
N ILE A 754 33.21 10.16 -20.61
CA ILE A 754 33.73 8.91 -20.04
C ILE A 754 34.88 9.20 -19.08
N HIS A 755 35.79 10.12 -19.44
CA HIS A 755 36.85 10.57 -18.54
C HIS A 755 36.31 11.20 -17.26
N LEU A 756 35.29 12.07 -17.37
CA LEU A 756 34.62 12.65 -16.20
C LEU A 756 34.05 11.56 -15.28
N LEU A 757 33.36 10.55 -15.82
CA LEU A 757 32.80 9.47 -15.00
C LEU A 757 33.88 8.58 -14.37
N LYS A 758 34.96 8.26 -15.10
CA LYS A 758 36.10 7.50 -14.55
C LYS A 758 36.79 8.27 -13.42
N SER A 759 37.04 9.57 -13.62
CA SER A 759 37.54 10.45 -12.57
C SER A 759 36.64 10.46 -11.33
N ALA A 760 35.31 10.50 -11.52
CA ALA A 760 34.37 10.39 -10.41
C ALA A 760 34.41 9.01 -9.73
N GLN A 761 34.55 7.91 -10.49
CA GLN A 761 34.70 6.56 -9.94
C GLN A 761 35.96 6.43 -9.08
N GLU A 762 37.09 6.98 -9.55
CA GLU A 762 38.36 7.00 -8.80
C GLU A 762 38.23 7.80 -7.50
N VAL A 763 37.68 9.02 -7.58
CA VAL A 763 37.52 9.90 -6.40
C VAL A 763 36.52 9.32 -5.39
N PHE A 764 35.42 8.71 -5.86
CA PHE A 764 34.42 8.07 -4.99
C PHE A 764 34.82 6.66 -4.55
N THR A 765 35.88 6.08 -5.12
CA THR A 765 36.34 4.71 -4.86
C THR A 765 35.24 3.67 -5.11
N ILE A 766 34.61 3.73 -6.29
CA ILE A 766 33.53 2.83 -6.70
C ILE A 766 33.85 2.17 -8.04
N ASN A 767 33.40 0.92 -8.21
CA ASN A 767 33.64 0.12 -9.42
C ASN A 767 32.47 0.15 -10.41
N ASP A 768 31.26 0.49 -9.94
CA ASP A 768 30.04 0.59 -10.74
C ASP A 768 29.85 2.01 -11.31
N GLU A 769 28.81 2.23 -12.12
CA GLU A 769 28.43 3.57 -12.59
C GLU A 769 28.34 4.56 -11.41
N PRO A 770 29.03 5.72 -11.47
CA PRO A 770 28.92 6.72 -10.43
C PRO A 770 27.49 7.26 -10.34
N PRO A 771 26.95 7.52 -9.14
CA PRO A 771 25.61 8.07 -9.01
C PRO A 771 25.53 9.41 -9.76
N VAL A 772 24.71 9.47 -10.82
CA VAL A 772 24.69 10.59 -11.75
C VAL A 772 23.29 10.87 -12.31
N ASN A 773 23.03 12.15 -12.59
CA ASN A 773 21.94 12.58 -13.45
C ASN A 773 22.52 13.35 -14.63
N VAL A 774 22.03 13.08 -15.84
CA VAL A 774 22.57 13.67 -17.07
C VAL A 774 21.44 14.27 -17.88
N PHE A 775 21.64 15.48 -18.38
CA PHE A 775 20.84 16.08 -19.43
C PHE A 775 21.68 16.19 -20.69
N CYS A 776 21.04 16.02 -21.84
CA CYS A 776 21.64 16.26 -23.13
C CYS A 776 20.73 17.16 -23.98
N ASP A 777 21.28 18.30 -24.38
CA ASP A 777 20.71 19.23 -25.34
C ASP A 777 21.60 19.34 -26.59
N HIS A 778 20.98 19.72 -27.70
CA HIS A 778 21.67 19.95 -28.96
C HIS A 778 21.14 21.26 -29.55
N ASP A 779 22.04 22.23 -29.74
CA ASP A 779 21.73 23.52 -30.35
C ASP A 779 22.79 23.87 -31.40
N LYS A 780 22.35 24.24 -32.61
CA LYS A 780 23.21 24.71 -33.72
C LYS A 780 24.45 23.84 -34.01
N GLY A 781 24.35 22.52 -33.90
CA GLY A 781 25.46 21.59 -34.16
C GLY A 781 26.34 21.31 -32.95
N CYS A 782 26.14 22.00 -31.83
CA CYS A 782 26.84 21.78 -30.57
C CYS A 782 25.99 20.91 -29.64
N LEU A 783 26.55 19.78 -29.22
CA LEU A 783 25.98 18.95 -28.17
C LEU A 783 26.47 19.42 -26.81
N ARG A 784 25.57 19.41 -25.85
CA ARG A 784 25.86 19.74 -24.46
C ARG A 784 25.39 18.62 -23.54
N LEU A 785 26.24 18.25 -22.59
CA LEU A 785 25.95 17.34 -21.50
C LEU A 785 26.02 18.09 -20.18
N THR A 786 24.88 18.28 -19.52
CA THR A 786 24.84 18.78 -18.14
C THR A 786 24.82 17.59 -17.18
N VAL A 787 25.89 17.44 -16.41
CA VAL A 787 26.16 16.30 -15.54
C VAL A 787 26.08 16.73 -14.10
N PHE A 788 25.07 16.22 -13.39
CA PHE A 788 24.95 16.36 -11.94
C PHE A 788 25.53 15.12 -11.29
N LEU A 789 26.70 15.28 -10.67
CA LEU A 789 27.28 14.22 -9.85
C LEU A 789 26.49 14.13 -8.53
N ARG A 790 26.25 12.91 -8.07
CA ARG A 790 25.44 12.61 -6.89
C ARG A 790 26.25 11.78 -5.91
N ARG A 791 25.97 11.95 -4.62
CA ARG A 791 26.50 11.10 -3.53
C ARG A 791 25.44 10.23 -2.86
N LYS A 792 24.16 10.60 -3.02
CA LYS A 792 23.05 9.93 -2.35
C LYS A 792 21.79 9.94 -3.20
N HIS A 793 21.06 8.83 -3.19
CA HIS A 793 19.79 8.68 -3.89
C HIS A 793 18.72 9.65 -3.34
N ARG A 794 18.52 9.62 -2.01
CA ARG A 794 17.49 10.37 -1.27
C ARG A 794 18.13 11.05 -0.06
N PRO A 795 17.76 12.30 0.26
CA PRO A 795 18.27 12.99 1.45
C PRO A 795 17.80 12.31 2.75
N ASP A 796 18.44 12.56 3.87
CA ASP A 796 18.07 12.05 5.21
C ASP A 796 16.67 12.55 5.59
N ALA A 797 16.32 13.77 5.19
CA ALA A 797 14.97 14.31 5.36
C ALA A 797 13.89 13.45 4.67
N TYR A 798 14.23 12.67 3.64
CA TYR A 798 13.31 11.70 3.04
C TYR A 798 13.01 10.52 3.97
N TYR A 799 13.96 10.15 4.84
CA TYR A 799 13.85 9.02 5.77
C TYR A 799 13.51 9.45 7.20
N ALA A 800 13.45 10.76 7.47
CA ALA A 800 13.06 11.29 8.77
C ALA A 800 11.63 10.86 9.16
N GLU A 801 11.37 10.75 10.47
CA GLU A 801 10.08 10.33 11.01
C GLU A 801 9.17 11.53 11.31
N SER A 802 7.84 11.35 11.26
CA SER A 802 6.82 12.33 11.67
C SER A 802 6.76 13.64 10.83
N GLU A 803 6.71 14.82 11.48
CA GLU A 803 6.52 16.13 10.83
C GLU A 803 7.80 16.67 10.16
N ASP A 804 8.96 16.13 10.51
CA ASP A 804 10.26 16.52 9.96
C ASP A 804 10.59 15.84 8.63
N ARG A 805 9.81 14.82 8.25
CA ARG A 805 9.93 14.14 6.96
C ARG A 805 9.58 15.07 5.80
N ILE A 806 10.46 15.12 4.80
CA ILE A 806 10.27 15.80 3.52
C ILE A 806 10.31 14.75 2.41
N PHE A 807 9.18 14.49 1.76
CA PHE A 807 9.04 13.46 0.74
C PHE A 807 9.54 13.93 -0.64
N VAL A 808 10.83 14.25 -0.71
CA VAL A 808 11.54 14.64 -1.93
C VAL A 808 12.61 13.60 -2.21
N SER A 809 12.52 12.93 -3.36
CA SER A 809 13.48 11.94 -3.85
C SER A 809 14.12 12.48 -5.13
N PRO A 810 15.18 13.31 -5.05
CA PRO A 810 15.64 14.07 -6.20
C PRO A 810 16.10 13.19 -7.36
N GLY A 811 15.43 13.30 -8.51
CA GLY A 811 15.93 12.85 -9.81
C GLY A 811 16.57 13.99 -10.59
N ALA A 812 16.78 13.78 -11.89
CA ALA A 812 17.37 14.77 -12.79
C ALA A 812 16.59 16.09 -12.82
N ILE A 813 15.25 16.03 -12.93
CA ILE A 813 14.40 17.23 -12.98
C ILE A 813 14.49 18.01 -11.66
N ASP A 814 14.49 17.32 -10.53
CA ASP A 814 14.61 17.93 -9.21
C ASP A 814 15.96 18.63 -9.02
N ILE A 815 17.06 17.96 -9.37
CA ILE A 815 18.41 18.55 -9.25
C ILE A 815 18.62 19.71 -10.25
N ALA A 816 17.84 19.76 -11.33
CA ALA A 816 17.79 20.86 -12.28
C ALA A 816 16.82 21.99 -11.87
N GLY A 817 16.36 22.03 -10.61
CA GLY A 817 15.65 23.19 -10.05
C GLY A 817 14.13 23.15 -10.16
N VAL A 818 13.52 22.07 -10.64
CA VAL A 818 12.06 21.86 -10.55
C VAL A 818 11.78 20.74 -9.56
N ILE A 819 11.46 21.08 -8.32
CA ILE A 819 11.24 20.12 -7.23
C ILE A 819 9.79 19.66 -7.23
N ILE A 820 9.60 18.35 -7.40
CA ILE A 820 8.27 17.76 -7.40
C ILE A 820 7.95 17.23 -6.00
N THR A 821 6.94 17.83 -5.40
CA THR A 821 6.39 17.42 -4.11
C THR A 821 5.05 16.74 -4.32
N PRO A 822 4.91 15.44 -4.04
CA PRO A 822 3.60 14.79 -4.12
C PRO A 822 2.62 15.25 -3.04
N LEU A 823 3.11 16.09 -2.12
CA LEU A 823 2.50 16.27 -0.83
C LEU A 823 2.45 17.75 -0.46
N LEU A 824 1.25 18.21 -0.10
CA LEU A 824 1.00 19.64 0.09
C LEU A 824 1.80 20.23 1.26
N LYS A 825 1.96 19.47 2.37
CA LYS A 825 2.75 19.94 3.51
C LYS A 825 4.22 20.24 3.14
N ASP A 826 4.82 19.43 2.27
CA ASP A 826 6.20 19.60 1.84
C ASP A 826 6.29 20.76 0.84
N PHE A 827 5.31 20.85 -0.06
CA PHE A 827 5.15 21.98 -0.97
C PHE A 827 5.08 23.31 -0.22
N GLU A 828 4.46 23.36 0.97
CA GLU A 828 4.32 24.56 1.79
C GLU A 828 5.55 24.81 2.68
N LYS A 829 6.12 23.75 3.28
CA LYS A 829 7.27 23.82 4.20
C LYS A 829 8.60 24.13 3.51
N LEU A 830 8.82 23.66 2.28
CA LEU A 830 10.11 23.83 1.59
C LEU A 830 10.47 25.32 1.41
N ASN A 831 11.72 25.65 1.67
CA ASN A 831 12.28 26.98 1.47
C ASN A 831 13.73 26.86 0.98
N CYS A 832 14.37 27.98 0.67
CA CYS A 832 15.73 27.96 0.12
C CYS A 832 16.74 27.28 1.04
N ASP A 833 16.66 27.47 2.36
CA ASP A 833 17.60 26.85 3.30
C ASP A 833 17.44 25.33 3.36
N THR A 834 16.20 24.86 3.32
CA THR A 834 15.91 23.43 3.31
C THR A 834 16.35 22.80 1.99
N MET A 835 16.10 23.47 0.86
CA MET A 835 16.54 23.01 -0.45
C MET A 835 18.06 22.99 -0.58
N ARG A 836 18.74 24.02 -0.07
CA ARG A 836 20.20 24.07 0.01
C ARG A 836 20.75 22.86 0.74
N LYS A 837 20.19 22.52 1.92
CA LYS A 837 20.58 21.32 2.67
C LYS A 837 20.36 20.04 1.86
N ILE A 838 19.20 19.89 1.22
CA ILE A 838 18.90 18.70 0.40
C ILE A 838 19.91 18.57 -0.75
N TYR A 839 20.16 19.65 -1.50
CA TYR A 839 21.11 19.65 -2.61
C TYR A 839 22.53 19.33 -2.17
N GLN A 840 23.00 20.00 -1.11
CA GLN A 840 24.31 19.71 -0.54
C GLN A 840 24.38 18.26 -0.11
N GLU A 841 23.35 17.70 0.52
CA GLU A 841 23.32 16.31 0.99
C GLU A 841 23.36 15.26 -0.13
N VAL A 842 22.73 15.53 -1.28
CA VAL A 842 22.65 14.56 -2.38
C VAL A 842 23.72 14.73 -3.45
N SER A 843 24.49 15.81 -3.42
CA SER A 843 25.61 16.10 -4.33
C SER A 843 26.95 16.15 -3.58
N PRO A 844 28.09 15.87 -4.23
CA PRO A 844 29.40 16.12 -3.65
C PRO A 844 29.61 17.62 -3.40
N ASP A 845 30.48 17.94 -2.45
CA ASP A 845 30.90 19.32 -2.19
C ASP A 845 31.81 19.89 -3.28
N GLU A 846 32.07 21.20 -3.22
CA GLU A 846 32.87 21.91 -4.23
C GLU A 846 34.32 21.40 -4.28
N GLU A 847 34.93 21.07 -3.13
CA GLU A 847 36.30 20.55 -3.07
C GLU A 847 36.42 19.19 -3.78
N THR A 848 35.45 18.31 -3.55
CA THR A 848 35.38 17.00 -4.21
C THR A 848 35.15 17.16 -5.72
N LEU A 849 34.28 18.10 -6.12
CA LEU A 849 34.06 18.42 -7.53
C LEU A 849 35.35 18.94 -8.19
N GLU A 850 36.09 19.82 -7.52
CA GLU A 850 37.37 20.34 -8.01
C GLU A 850 38.42 19.24 -8.18
N LYS A 851 38.52 18.30 -7.23
CA LYS A 851 39.38 17.11 -7.36
C LYS A 851 39.02 16.31 -8.59
N ILE A 852 37.73 16.01 -8.81
CA ILE A 852 37.26 15.30 -10.00
C ILE A 852 37.67 16.06 -11.25
N ILE A 853 37.36 17.35 -11.36
CA ILE A 853 37.67 18.18 -12.54
C ILE A 853 39.18 18.29 -12.79
N SER A 854 40.00 18.38 -11.74
CA SER A 854 41.47 18.47 -11.86
C SER A 854 42.08 17.18 -12.42
N SER A 855 41.49 16.03 -12.12
CA SER A 855 41.95 14.71 -12.60
C SER A 855 41.59 14.45 -14.07
N ILE A 856 40.67 15.24 -14.63
CA ILE A 856 40.28 15.15 -16.03
C ILE A 856 41.41 15.69 -16.92
N ARG A 857 41.98 14.80 -17.73
CA ARG A 857 42.85 15.16 -18.87
C ARG A 857 41.97 15.79 -19.95
N THR A 858 42.31 17.01 -20.38
CA THR A 858 41.64 17.68 -21.50
C THR A 858 42.10 17.06 -22.80
N CYS A 859 41.17 16.56 -23.61
CA CYS A 859 41.42 16.16 -24.99
C CYS A 859 41.43 17.38 -25.93
#